data_AF-A0A978VFT3-F1
#
_entry.id   AF-A0A978VFT3-F1
#
_cell.length_a   1.000
_cell.length_b   1.000
_cell.length_c   1.000
_cell.angle_alpha   90.00
_cell.angle_beta   90.00
_cell.angle_gamma   90.00
#
_symmetry.space_group_name_H-M   'P 1'
#
loop_
_entity.id
_entity.type
_entity.pdbx_description
1 polymer ?
#
loop_
_entity_poly.entity_id
_entity_poly.type
_entity_poly.pdbx_seq_one_letter_code
_entity_poly.pdbx_strand_id
1 'polypeptide(L)'
;MSETTNITTDQSALLVLKSHITHDPQNILSENWSTSSSICSWVGVTCGAKHKRVTMLNLSYIGLTGTVPPQLGNLTFLVELRLENNSFHGSLPVELTRLRRLKMINFGFNNLMKGEIPSWFGLFPKLESLNLYGNQFTGIPREIGNLTTLKELYLDYNNLKEIPKEIGHVNSLEVLSIRYNALTGPFPLFVLDISSLKNLSFTYNNLSGSLPNSICESVPNLKLLALAHNQLGGSIPSQWSQCKNLQFLLLSYNRFVGSIPRNIGNLTILKELYLGPNNLTDTVPSEIGDLQNLEVLVLQVNHFSGPMPPKFFNISSMRIIGLAVNHLSGQFPSHTSFLFPNLKQLVIGMNDFTGPILNFISNASQLTQIDIPYNSFYGTVTSKLCSLRNIQWLNLAFNNFTIDSSDNFFTSLSDCKYLRLLELESNPLNAMLPDFGGNLSSSLQYFGVINCSMLGNIPKQIGSLSSLITLKLDDNDLTGSIPPTIGGLQKVQGIYLNGNEVQGFIPSEICHLESLVELFLANNKLIGSIPECLGNLSSLRTLSLNSNGLNSTIPNALWSLVYILTVNLSSNSLVGSLPLNVENLKVVIAIDLSKNELSGNIPSTIGSLQNLVNLSLAQNRFTGQIPTSFGKLISIELMDLSRNKLSGEIPKSLKALLSLKYFNVSYNQLEGEIPTGGPFVNFSAQSFLSNNGLCGAPRLQVLPCTRKETHKSRNATETIGVLRITLPVVSSILLILALACLFVRCKKDKALKISSEATLKLPSTWTEISHKELLEATNGFNEANLLGTGSFGSVYEGKLNDGLHVAIKVFNLNFEKACKSFDAECEALFNLHHRNLIKILRAHNGNEFKALVLQFMPMGSLEKWLHNCNYNLNMLQRLNIMIDVASALEYLHHDYSEPVVHCDIKPSNILLDGDMVAHVADFGIAKMLGKNALMTQTKTLATIGYMAPEVADKELLGEEKAHRPAIKVCLSSILDLALNCSLETPETRKTIKDVSISLHKIRRRFLKEIQYT
;
A
#
# COMPACT_ATOMS: atom_id res chain seq x y z
N MET A 1 -41.00 70.67 17.96
CA MET A 1 -40.31 70.69 16.66
C MET A 1 -39.54 69.39 16.53
N SER A 2 -40.03 68.48 15.68
CA SER A 2 -39.40 67.18 15.42
C SER A 2 -38.20 67.38 14.50
N GLU A 3 -36.99 67.10 15.00
CA GLU A 3 -35.82 66.94 14.14
C GLU A 3 -36.13 65.90 13.07
N THR A 4 -36.19 66.32 11.81
CA THR A 4 -36.23 65.44 10.66
C THR A 4 -34.93 64.63 10.64
N THR A 5 -34.98 63.39 11.10
CA THR A 5 -33.84 62.47 11.03
C THR A 5 -33.49 62.23 9.57
N ASN A 6 -32.36 62.77 9.13
CA ASN A 6 -31.95 62.75 7.73
C ASN A 6 -31.51 61.33 7.30
N ILE A 7 -32.46 60.52 6.82
CA ILE A 7 -32.27 59.14 6.33
C ILE A 7 -31.61 59.08 4.94
N THR A 8 -31.53 60.22 4.24
CA THR A 8 -30.99 60.29 2.86
C THR A 8 -29.54 59.85 2.76
N THR A 9 -28.74 60.05 3.81
CA THR A 9 -27.35 59.58 3.87
C THR A 9 -27.28 58.05 3.84
N ASP A 10 -28.17 57.36 4.57
CA ASP A 10 -28.19 55.89 4.60
C ASP A 10 -28.67 55.34 3.25
N GLN A 11 -29.70 55.95 2.67
CA GLN A 11 -30.19 55.59 1.33
C GLN A 11 -29.09 55.74 0.28
N SER A 12 -28.36 56.86 0.29
CA SER A 12 -27.27 57.11 -0.65
C SER A 12 -26.14 56.08 -0.51
N ALA A 13 -25.74 55.74 0.72
CA ALA A 13 -24.71 54.74 0.97
C ALA A 13 -25.11 53.34 0.45
N LEU A 14 -26.36 52.94 0.66
CA LEU A 14 -26.87 51.66 0.18
C LEU A 14 -27.03 51.62 -1.35
N LEU A 15 -27.47 52.71 -1.99
CA LEU A 15 -27.53 52.77 -3.46
C LEU A 15 -26.14 52.71 -4.10
N VAL A 16 -25.12 53.27 -3.46
CA VAL A 16 -23.72 53.12 -3.90
C VAL A 16 -23.24 51.68 -3.71
N LEU A 17 -23.62 51.00 -2.62
CA LEU A 17 -23.36 49.56 -2.50
C LEU A 17 -24.00 48.78 -3.64
N LYS A 18 -25.28 49.03 -3.95
CA LYS A 18 -25.99 48.43 -5.08
C LYS A 18 -25.26 48.65 -6.42
N SER A 19 -24.69 49.83 -6.66
CA SER A 19 -23.94 50.09 -7.90
C SER A 19 -22.59 49.38 -7.99
N HIS A 20 -22.04 48.90 -6.86
CA HIS A 20 -20.82 48.10 -6.81
C HIS A 20 -21.07 46.59 -6.87
N ILE A 21 -22.34 46.17 -6.95
CA ILE A 21 -22.73 44.79 -7.24
C ILE A 21 -22.73 44.60 -8.76
N THR A 22 -21.83 43.77 -9.25
CA THR A 22 -21.68 43.44 -10.67
C THR A 22 -22.58 42.27 -11.10
N HIS A 23 -22.98 41.42 -10.16
CA HIS A 23 -23.88 40.30 -10.42
C HIS A 23 -24.85 40.09 -9.25
N ASP A 24 -26.14 40.07 -9.56
CA ASP A 24 -27.25 39.83 -8.64
C ASP A 24 -28.16 38.76 -9.29
N PRO A 25 -27.89 37.46 -9.08
CA PRO A 25 -28.50 36.37 -9.85
C PRO A 25 -30.01 36.28 -9.65
N GLN A 26 -30.51 36.74 -8.50
CA GLN A 26 -31.93 36.69 -8.15
C GLN A 26 -32.64 38.04 -8.37
N ASN A 27 -31.93 39.05 -8.91
CA ASN A 27 -32.44 40.42 -9.09
C ASN A 27 -33.03 41.03 -7.80
N ILE A 28 -32.59 40.56 -6.63
CA ILE A 28 -33.18 40.96 -5.35
C ILE A 28 -32.90 42.43 -5.08
N LEU A 29 -31.66 42.88 -5.26
CA LEU A 29 -31.30 44.27 -5.03
C LEU A 29 -31.78 45.15 -6.17
N SER A 30 -31.73 44.67 -7.41
CA SER A 30 -32.16 45.45 -8.58
C SER A 30 -33.64 45.83 -8.50
N GLU A 31 -34.52 44.90 -8.13
CA GLU A 31 -35.97 45.13 -8.04
C GLU A 31 -36.41 45.75 -6.70
N ASN A 32 -35.81 45.37 -5.57
CA ASN A 32 -36.30 45.76 -4.26
C ASN A 32 -35.77 47.13 -3.77
N TRP A 33 -34.50 47.41 -4.01
CA TRP A 33 -33.86 48.65 -3.53
C TRP A 33 -34.16 49.80 -4.50
N SER A 34 -35.30 50.45 -4.30
CA SER A 34 -35.80 51.56 -5.11
C SER A 34 -35.94 52.84 -4.29
N THR A 35 -35.67 54.00 -4.92
CA THR A 35 -35.90 55.32 -4.31
C THR A 35 -37.38 55.61 -4.03
N SER A 36 -38.31 54.84 -4.60
CA SER A 36 -39.75 54.96 -4.39
C SER A 36 -40.29 54.27 -3.12
N SER A 37 -39.49 53.43 -2.47
CA SER A 37 -39.86 52.70 -1.26
C SER A 37 -39.01 53.13 -0.06
N SER A 38 -39.50 52.90 1.16
CA SER A 38 -38.73 53.18 2.38
C SER A 38 -37.53 52.25 2.46
N ILE A 39 -36.33 52.78 2.75
CA ILE A 39 -35.14 51.95 2.90
C ILE A 39 -35.27 50.92 4.03
N CYS A 40 -36.15 51.18 5.01
CA CYS A 40 -36.38 50.27 6.12
C CYS A 40 -37.24 49.05 5.72
N SER A 41 -37.81 49.05 4.51
CA SER A 41 -38.48 47.90 3.89
C SER A 41 -37.60 47.18 2.87
N TRP A 42 -36.37 47.65 2.64
CA TRP A 42 -35.46 47.01 1.71
C TRP A 42 -34.99 45.66 2.25
N VAL A 43 -34.91 44.66 1.36
CA VAL A 43 -34.43 43.31 1.69
C VAL A 43 -33.03 43.43 2.26
N GLY A 44 -32.83 42.77 3.41
CA GLY A 44 -31.57 42.78 4.14
C GLY A 44 -31.31 44.03 4.98
N VAL A 45 -32.15 45.05 4.94
CA VAL A 45 -31.99 46.29 5.72
C VAL A 45 -32.93 46.28 6.92
N THR A 46 -32.43 46.65 8.09
CA THR A 46 -33.27 46.88 9.28
C THR A 46 -32.92 48.22 9.89
N CYS A 47 -33.95 49.01 10.22
CA CYS A 47 -33.81 50.32 10.85
C CYS A 47 -34.19 50.31 12.32
N GLY A 48 -33.54 51.16 13.11
CA GLY A 48 -33.87 51.34 14.52
C GLY A 48 -35.24 51.99 14.73
N ALA A 49 -36.00 51.49 15.70
CA ALA A 49 -37.38 51.91 15.96
C ALA A 49 -37.52 53.41 16.26
N LYS A 50 -36.55 53.99 16.98
CA LYS A 50 -36.58 55.38 17.47
C LYS A 50 -36.09 56.41 16.44
N HIS A 51 -34.95 56.14 15.82
CA HIS A 51 -34.24 57.11 14.97
C HIS A 51 -34.42 56.84 13.47
N LYS A 52 -35.02 55.72 13.08
CA LYS A 52 -35.28 55.30 11.69
C LYS A 52 -34.02 55.30 10.80
N ARG A 53 -32.85 55.04 11.41
CA ARG A 53 -31.56 54.86 10.71
C ARG A 53 -31.23 53.38 10.62
N VAL A 54 -30.44 52.98 9.63
CA VAL A 54 -30.05 51.59 9.41
C VAL A 54 -29.19 51.08 10.58
N THR A 55 -29.62 49.99 11.20
CA THR A 55 -28.95 49.34 12.34
C THR A 55 -28.43 47.95 12.01
N MET A 56 -28.99 47.28 11.00
CA MET A 56 -28.46 46.01 10.49
C MET A 56 -28.53 46.00 8.96
N LEU A 57 -27.46 45.51 8.35
CA LEU A 57 -27.38 45.15 6.94
C LEU A 57 -26.97 43.67 6.84
N ASN A 58 -27.89 42.84 6.35
CA ASN A 58 -27.69 41.41 6.15
C ASN A 58 -28.00 41.04 4.70
N LEU A 59 -26.95 40.82 3.91
CA LEU A 59 -27.02 40.38 2.52
C LEU A 59 -26.44 38.96 2.35
N SER A 60 -26.44 38.15 3.41
CA SER A 60 -25.86 36.82 3.38
C SER A 60 -26.67 35.84 2.51
N TYR A 61 -25.99 34.90 1.84
CA TYR A 61 -26.60 33.82 1.04
C TYR A 61 -27.45 34.28 -0.17
N ILE A 62 -27.16 35.47 -0.72
CA ILE A 62 -27.90 36.02 -1.88
C ILE A 62 -27.18 35.71 -3.22
N GLY A 63 -25.90 35.32 -3.19
CA GLY A 63 -25.11 35.03 -4.39
C GLY A 63 -24.58 36.27 -5.09
N LEU A 64 -24.43 37.39 -4.37
CA LEU A 64 -23.97 38.66 -4.90
C LEU A 64 -22.49 38.60 -5.29
N THR A 65 -22.13 39.19 -6.42
CA THR A 65 -20.73 39.45 -6.80
C THR A 65 -20.50 40.95 -6.87
N GLY A 66 -19.40 41.43 -6.28
CA GLY A 66 -19.08 42.84 -6.28
C GLY A 66 -17.99 43.21 -5.28
N THR A 67 -17.90 44.51 -4.97
CA THR A 67 -16.95 45.06 -3.99
C THR A 67 -17.69 45.86 -2.91
N VAL A 68 -17.08 46.03 -1.74
CA VAL A 68 -17.63 46.86 -0.67
C VAL A 68 -17.14 48.30 -0.84
N PRO A 69 -18.00 49.29 -1.10
CA PRO A 69 -17.57 50.66 -1.35
C PRO A 69 -17.30 51.45 -0.04
N PRO A 70 -16.40 52.45 -0.08
CA PRO A 70 -16.11 53.35 1.06
C PRO A 70 -17.34 54.00 1.69
N GLN A 71 -18.34 54.33 0.87
CA GLN A 71 -19.56 55.02 1.29
C GLN A 71 -20.40 54.21 2.28
N LEU A 72 -20.19 52.89 2.36
CA LEU A 72 -20.83 52.06 3.38
C LEU A 72 -20.47 52.51 4.81
N GLY A 73 -19.31 53.13 4.99
CA GLY A 73 -18.88 53.77 6.24
C GLY A 73 -19.78 54.94 6.70
N ASN A 74 -20.68 55.44 5.86
CA ASN A 74 -21.62 56.50 6.23
C ASN A 74 -22.86 55.99 6.98
N LEU A 75 -23.04 54.67 7.12
CA LEU A 75 -24.13 54.06 7.91
C LEU A 75 -23.85 54.13 9.42
N THR A 76 -23.72 55.34 9.98
CA THR A 76 -23.19 55.57 11.34
C THR A 76 -23.98 54.92 12.49
N PHE A 77 -25.19 54.42 12.23
CA PHE A 77 -26.03 53.70 13.20
C PHE A 77 -25.91 52.17 13.12
N LEU A 78 -25.11 51.64 12.18
CA LEU A 78 -24.97 50.21 11.94
C LEU A 78 -24.37 49.49 13.17
N VAL A 79 -25.06 48.42 13.57
CA VAL A 79 -24.71 47.54 14.69
C VAL A 79 -24.27 46.18 14.17
N GLU A 80 -24.88 45.69 13.08
CA GLU A 80 -24.53 44.41 12.46
C GLU A 80 -24.35 44.55 10.95
N LEU A 81 -23.25 44.00 10.44
CA LEU A 81 -22.94 43.91 9.01
C LEU A 81 -22.63 42.46 8.63
N ARG A 82 -23.49 41.86 7.81
CA ARG A 82 -23.37 40.46 7.38
C ARG A 82 -23.44 40.37 5.85
N LEU A 83 -22.38 39.85 5.24
CA LEU A 83 -22.25 39.62 3.78
C LEU A 83 -21.83 38.16 3.48
N GLU A 84 -22.11 37.25 4.42
CA GLU A 84 -21.62 35.87 4.40
C GLU A 84 -22.10 35.09 3.16
N ASN A 85 -21.25 34.21 2.65
CA ASN A 85 -21.55 33.29 1.57
C ASN A 85 -22.04 34.01 0.30
N ASN A 86 -21.15 34.84 -0.23
CA ASN A 86 -21.30 35.59 -1.48
C ASN A 86 -19.97 35.54 -2.25
N SER A 87 -19.87 36.31 -3.33
CA SER A 87 -18.65 36.47 -4.13
C SER A 87 -18.07 37.88 -4.03
N PHE A 88 -18.16 38.52 -2.86
CA PHE A 88 -17.49 39.80 -2.64
C PHE A 88 -15.97 39.62 -2.75
N HIS A 89 -15.31 40.50 -3.48
CA HIS A 89 -13.87 40.48 -3.72
C HIS A 89 -13.27 41.89 -3.57
N GLY A 90 -11.96 42.01 -3.76
CA GLY A 90 -11.25 43.27 -3.55
C GLY A 90 -11.04 43.61 -2.08
N SER A 91 -10.50 44.81 -1.81
CA SER A 91 -10.10 45.26 -0.48
C SER A 91 -11.29 45.85 0.27
N LEU A 92 -11.37 45.54 1.56
CA LEU A 92 -12.31 46.22 2.45
C LEU A 92 -11.86 47.68 2.68
N PRO A 93 -12.77 48.68 2.53
CA PRO A 93 -12.41 50.09 2.65
C PRO A 93 -12.22 50.52 4.10
N VAL A 94 -11.19 51.33 4.35
CA VAL A 94 -10.85 51.84 5.70
C VAL A 94 -11.94 52.73 6.29
N GLU A 95 -12.79 53.33 5.46
CA GLU A 95 -13.93 54.16 5.87
C GLU A 95 -14.94 53.40 6.73
N LEU A 96 -14.95 52.05 6.72
CA LEU A 96 -15.75 51.24 7.63
C LEU A 96 -15.44 51.54 9.10
N THR A 97 -14.24 52.03 9.43
CA THR A 97 -13.87 52.48 10.79
C THR A 97 -14.77 53.58 11.36
N ARG A 98 -15.53 54.30 10.52
CA ARG A 98 -16.54 55.29 10.93
C ARG A 98 -17.75 54.66 11.63
N LEU A 99 -17.96 53.35 11.45
CA LEU A 99 -19.06 52.58 12.05
C LEU A 99 -18.80 52.26 13.53
N ARG A 100 -18.73 53.30 14.37
CA ARG A 100 -18.37 53.21 15.80
C ARG A 100 -19.36 52.41 16.68
N ARG A 101 -20.52 52.01 16.13
CA ARG A 101 -21.57 51.25 16.83
C ARG A 101 -21.57 49.76 16.49
N LEU A 102 -20.73 49.35 15.55
CA LEU A 102 -20.69 48.00 15.03
C LEU A 102 -20.27 47.01 16.13
N LYS A 103 -21.08 45.96 16.28
CA LYS A 103 -20.92 44.87 17.23
C LYS A 103 -20.63 43.53 16.55
N MET A 104 -21.13 43.33 15.33
CA MET A 104 -20.91 42.10 14.58
C MET A 104 -20.53 42.40 13.14
N ILE A 105 -19.47 41.75 12.69
CA ILE A 105 -19.04 41.71 11.29
C ILE A 105 -18.97 40.25 10.88
N ASN A 106 -19.67 39.90 9.79
CA ASN A 106 -19.56 38.59 9.17
C ASN A 106 -19.34 38.72 7.67
N PHE A 107 -18.11 38.41 7.25
CA PHE A 107 -17.67 38.35 5.86
C PHE A 107 -17.24 36.93 5.46
N GLY A 108 -17.74 35.91 6.17
CA GLY A 108 -17.39 34.52 5.92
C GLY A 108 -17.75 34.05 4.51
N PHE A 109 -17.01 33.07 3.97
CA PHE A 109 -17.18 32.52 2.60
C PHE A 109 -17.33 33.60 1.52
N ASN A 110 -16.24 34.32 1.26
CA ASN A 110 -16.15 35.31 0.18
C ASN A 110 -14.77 35.21 -0.51
N ASN A 111 -14.55 36.03 -1.53
CA ASN A 111 -13.30 36.12 -2.27
C ASN A 111 -12.50 37.39 -1.89
N LEU A 112 -12.59 37.83 -0.62
CA LEU A 112 -11.91 39.03 -0.15
C LEU A 112 -10.38 38.84 -0.20
N MET A 113 -9.65 39.94 -0.42
CA MET A 113 -8.25 39.98 -0.89
C MET A 113 -7.27 38.93 -0.35
N LYS A 114 -6.27 38.66 -1.21
CA LYS A 114 -5.01 37.96 -0.94
C LYS A 114 -4.08 38.87 -0.12
N GLY A 115 -3.91 38.61 1.19
CA GLY A 115 -3.03 39.40 2.06
C GLY A 115 -3.37 39.28 3.54
N GLU A 116 -2.77 40.15 4.35
CA GLU A 116 -3.05 40.24 5.79
C GLU A 116 -4.45 40.82 6.06
N ILE A 117 -5.10 40.38 7.15
CA ILE A 117 -6.34 41.00 7.63
C ILE A 117 -6.06 42.51 7.88
N PRO A 118 -6.93 43.43 7.44
CA PRO A 118 -6.69 44.86 7.63
C PRO A 118 -6.53 45.28 9.10
N SER A 119 -5.43 45.95 9.43
CA SER A 119 -5.11 46.38 10.81
C SER A 119 -6.16 47.32 11.42
N TRP A 120 -6.89 48.07 10.60
CA TRP A 120 -7.93 48.97 11.05
C TRP A 120 -9.16 48.26 11.65
N PHE A 121 -9.28 46.93 11.54
CA PHE A 121 -10.24 46.17 12.34
C PHE A 121 -10.03 46.42 13.85
N GLY A 122 -8.80 46.65 14.30
CA GLY A 122 -8.48 47.00 15.68
C GLY A 122 -9.05 48.33 16.19
N LEU A 123 -9.71 49.12 15.34
CA LEU A 123 -10.24 50.45 15.68
C LEU A 123 -11.74 50.45 16.06
N PHE A 124 -12.41 49.28 16.02
CA PHE A 124 -13.83 49.17 16.37
C PHE A 124 -14.03 49.07 17.89
N PRO A 125 -14.61 50.10 18.55
CA PRO A 125 -14.64 50.18 20.01
C PRO A 125 -15.71 49.31 20.68
N LYS A 126 -16.59 48.67 19.90
CA LYS A 126 -17.75 47.91 20.39
C LYS A 126 -17.90 46.54 19.72
N LEU A 127 -16.90 46.10 18.94
CA LEU A 127 -16.99 44.86 18.18
C LEU A 127 -16.98 43.67 19.15
N GLU A 128 -18.01 42.84 19.08
CA GLU A 128 -18.21 41.64 19.91
C GLU A 128 -17.98 40.35 19.11
N SER A 129 -18.25 40.34 17.80
CA SER A 129 -18.05 39.15 16.95
C SER A 129 -17.45 39.55 15.59
N LEU A 130 -16.34 38.90 15.23
CA LEU A 130 -15.64 39.08 13.96
C LEU A 130 -15.50 37.72 13.26
N ASN A 131 -16.17 37.60 12.13
CA ASN A 131 -16.19 36.39 11.34
C ASN A 131 -15.63 36.66 9.93
N LEU A 132 -14.50 36.02 9.63
CA LEU A 132 -13.75 36.14 8.37
C LEU A 132 -13.40 34.76 7.78
N TYR A 133 -14.11 33.70 8.18
CA TYR A 133 -13.77 32.34 7.75
C TYR A 133 -13.99 32.14 6.24
N GLY A 134 -13.31 31.19 5.59
CA GLY A 134 -13.54 30.89 4.17
C GLY A 134 -13.17 32.03 3.22
N ASN A 135 -12.04 32.71 3.47
CA ASN A 135 -11.48 33.76 2.61
C ASN A 135 -10.03 33.41 2.22
N GLN A 136 -9.27 34.38 1.71
CA GLN A 136 -7.89 34.18 1.23
C GLN A 136 -6.83 34.90 2.09
N PHE A 137 -7.11 35.13 3.38
CA PHE A 137 -6.21 35.85 4.28
C PHE A 137 -4.95 35.04 4.61
N THR A 138 -3.79 35.71 4.66
CA THR A 138 -2.47 35.09 4.92
C THR A 138 -1.86 35.44 6.27
N GLY A 139 -2.36 36.48 6.95
CA GLY A 139 -1.85 36.94 8.25
C GLY A 139 -2.88 37.67 9.09
N ILE A 140 -2.61 37.79 10.38
CA ILE A 140 -3.44 38.50 11.37
C ILE A 140 -2.62 39.68 11.92
N PRO A 141 -3.15 40.91 11.90
CA PRO A 141 -2.43 42.09 12.39
C PRO A 141 -2.45 42.15 13.92
N ARG A 142 -1.38 42.70 14.51
CA ARG A 142 -1.25 42.90 15.95
C ARG A 142 -2.37 43.78 16.54
N GLU A 143 -2.94 44.69 15.74
CA GLU A 143 -4.01 45.59 16.14
C GLU A 143 -5.31 44.86 16.52
N ILE A 144 -5.48 43.58 16.17
CA ILE A 144 -6.57 42.73 16.71
C ILE A 144 -6.54 42.70 18.24
N GLY A 145 -5.35 42.80 18.86
CA GLY A 145 -5.21 42.89 20.31
C GLY A 145 -5.89 44.11 20.95
N ASN A 146 -6.24 45.14 20.18
CA ASN A 146 -6.93 46.33 20.67
C ASN A 146 -8.44 46.14 20.84
N LEU A 147 -9.00 45.01 20.36
CA LEU A 147 -10.44 44.74 20.37
C LEU A 147 -10.93 44.24 21.74
N THR A 148 -10.86 45.07 22.77
CA THR A 148 -11.15 44.68 24.17
C THR A 148 -12.59 44.25 24.46
N THR A 149 -13.51 44.35 23.49
CA THR A 149 -14.91 43.89 23.61
C THR A 149 -15.20 42.60 22.83
N LEU A 150 -14.22 42.10 22.05
CA LEU A 150 -14.40 40.97 21.15
C LEU A 150 -14.58 39.68 21.94
N LYS A 151 -15.68 38.97 21.67
CA LYS A 151 -16.05 37.69 22.28
C LYS A 151 -15.82 36.52 21.33
N GLU A 152 -15.99 36.74 20.03
CA GLU A 152 -15.89 35.67 19.03
C GLU A 152 -15.01 36.08 17.87
N LEU A 153 -14.03 35.22 17.54
CA LEU A 153 -13.15 35.37 16.40
C LEU A 153 -13.10 34.07 15.59
N TYR A 154 -13.65 34.12 14.38
CA TYR A 154 -13.67 33.00 13.43
C TYR A 154 -12.81 33.31 12.21
N LEU A 155 -11.74 32.53 12.04
CA LEU A 155 -10.75 32.65 10.96
C LEU A 155 -10.53 31.34 10.20
N ASP A 156 -11.47 30.39 10.33
CA ASP A 156 -11.37 29.06 9.70
C ASP A 156 -11.19 29.17 8.17
N TYR A 157 -10.62 28.15 7.53
CA TYR A 157 -10.53 28.06 6.05
C TYR A 157 -9.91 29.31 5.41
N ASN A 158 -8.71 29.68 5.87
CA ASN A 158 -7.87 30.74 5.29
C ASN A 158 -6.46 30.17 5.02
N ASN A 159 -5.48 31.02 4.77
CA ASN A 159 -4.08 30.63 4.55
C ASN A 159 -3.13 31.26 5.60
N LEU A 160 -3.61 31.37 6.85
CA LEU A 160 -2.87 31.99 7.96
C LEU A 160 -1.67 31.13 8.37
N LYS A 161 -0.51 31.76 8.54
CA LYS A 161 0.76 31.07 8.87
C LYS A 161 1.22 31.24 10.31
N GLU A 162 0.83 32.34 10.94
CA GLU A 162 1.20 32.70 12.30
C GLU A 162 0.08 33.44 13.01
N ILE A 163 0.23 33.59 14.34
CA ILE A 163 -0.71 34.29 15.20
C ILE A 163 0.08 35.33 16.00
N PRO A 164 -0.33 36.61 16.00
CA PRO A 164 0.33 37.63 16.80
C PRO A 164 0.05 37.41 18.29
N LYS A 165 1.08 37.60 19.11
CA LYS A 165 1.00 37.45 20.58
C LYS A 165 -0.03 38.39 21.21
N GLU A 166 -0.32 39.51 20.56
CA GLU A 166 -1.28 40.51 21.00
C GLU A 166 -2.71 39.99 21.09
N ILE A 167 -3.04 38.86 20.44
CA ILE A 167 -4.32 38.16 20.66
C ILE A 167 -4.50 37.80 22.15
N GLY A 168 -3.41 37.51 22.87
CA GLY A 168 -3.44 37.24 24.32
C GLY A 168 -3.98 38.40 25.17
N HIS A 169 -4.02 39.64 24.64
CA HIS A 169 -4.58 40.80 25.35
C HIS A 169 -6.11 40.91 25.24
N VAL A 170 -6.75 40.11 24.38
CA VAL A 170 -8.21 40.16 24.15
C VAL A 170 -8.95 39.36 25.23
N ASN A 171 -8.89 39.84 26.47
CA ASN A 171 -9.42 39.15 27.66
C ASN A 171 -10.96 38.98 27.69
N SER A 172 -11.68 39.50 26.69
CA SER A 172 -13.11 39.29 26.51
C SER A 172 -13.43 38.08 25.63
N LEU A 173 -12.44 37.49 24.96
CA LEU A 173 -12.64 36.48 23.92
C LEU A 173 -13.08 35.14 24.52
N GLU A 174 -14.25 34.67 24.08
CA GLU A 174 -14.84 33.40 24.50
C GLU A 174 -14.64 32.29 23.46
N VAL A 175 -14.56 32.65 22.17
CA VAL A 175 -14.41 31.72 21.06
C VAL A 175 -13.26 32.17 20.15
N LEU A 176 -12.29 31.28 19.97
CA LEU A 176 -11.23 31.41 18.97
C LEU A 176 -11.20 30.17 18.09
N SER A 177 -11.52 30.33 16.80
CA SER A 177 -11.51 29.25 15.82
C SER A 177 -10.64 29.62 14.62
N ILE A 178 -9.55 28.86 14.43
CA ILE A 178 -8.57 29.04 13.34
C ILE A 178 -8.32 27.68 12.68
N ARG A 179 -9.38 26.97 12.29
CA ARG A 179 -9.29 25.65 11.66
C ARG A 179 -8.90 25.75 10.20
N TYR A 180 -8.37 24.67 9.61
CA TYR A 180 -8.06 24.60 8.17
C TYR A 180 -7.24 25.80 7.69
N ASN A 181 -6.05 25.96 8.27
CA ASN A 181 -5.10 27.01 7.95
C ASN A 181 -3.68 26.39 7.81
N ALA A 182 -2.65 27.22 7.68
CA ALA A 182 -1.26 26.80 7.50
C ALA A 182 -0.38 27.16 8.70
N LEU A 183 -0.95 27.21 9.91
CA LEU A 183 -0.21 27.59 11.12
C LEU A 183 0.89 26.56 11.41
N THR A 184 2.10 27.03 11.68
CA THR A 184 3.28 26.18 11.96
C THR A 184 3.89 26.52 13.32
N GLY A 185 4.89 25.75 13.75
CA GLY A 185 5.58 25.98 15.02
C GLY A 185 4.83 25.39 16.23
N PRO A 186 5.24 25.74 17.47
CA PRO A 186 4.61 25.21 18.67
C PRO A 186 3.20 25.75 18.91
N PHE A 187 2.43 25.08 19.75
CA PHE A 187 1.15 25.63 20.23
C PHE A 187 1.35 27.03 20.86
N PRO A 188 0.54 28.04 20.47
CA PRO A 188 0.72 29.43 20.89
C PRO A 188 0.32 29.64 22.36
N LEU A 189 1.29 29.55 23.28
CA LEU A 189 1.05 29.63 24.73
C LEU A 189 0.34 30.91 25.19
N PHE A 190 0.60 32.05 24.54
CA PHE A 190 -0.04 33.33 24.84
C PHE A 190 -1.57 33.34 24.64
N VAL A 191 -2.12 32.37 23.88
CA VAL A 191 -3.58 32.21 23.76
C VAL A 191 -4.19 31.73 25.09
N LEU A 192 -3.39 31.09 25.95
CA LEU A 192 -3.83 30.65 27.27
C LEU A 192 -3.95 31.80 28.27
N ASP A 193 -3.41 32.99 27.98
CA ASP A 193 -3.58 34.18 28.82
C ASP A 193 -5.04 34.69 28.81
N ILE A 194 -5.84 34.21 27.85
CA ILE A 194 -7.24 34.59 27.64
C ILE A 194 -8.16 33.73 28.52
N SER A 195 -8.22 34.04 29.81
CA SER A 195 -9.00 33.30 30.82
C SER A 195 -10.52 33.17 30.55
N SER A 196 -11.07 34.02 29.67
CA SER A 196 -12.48 33.98 29.25
C SER A 196 -12.82 32.89 28.23
N LEU A 197 -11.81 32.22 27.65
CA LEU A 197 -12.01 31.24 26.59
C LEU A 197 -12.91 30.08 27.02
N LYS A 198 -13.90 29.79 26.17
CA LYS A 198 -14.81 28.65 26.25
C LYS A 198 -14.55 27.68 25.11
N ASN A 199 -14.27 28.16 23.91
CA ASN A 199 -14.05 27.32 22.75
C ASN A 199 -12.73 27.69 22.08
N LEU A 200 -11.83 26.70 21.96
CA LEU A 200 -10.55 26.86 21.30
C LEU A 200 -10.36 25.79 20.22
N SER A 201 -10.19 26.22 18.97
CA SER A 201 -9.98 25.30 17.86
C SER A 201 -8.86 25.71 16.91
N PHE A 202 -7.91 24.79 16.72
CA PHE A 202 -6.81 24.85 15.77
C PHE A 202 -6.75 23.61 14.86
N THR A 203 -7.89 22.91 14.70
CA THR A 203 -7.96 21.68 13.91
C THR A 203 -7.50 21.90 12.46
N TYR A 204 -6.80 20.94 11.85
CA TYR A 204 -6.28 21.05 10.48
C TYR A 204 -5.31 22.24 10.33
N ASN A 205 -4.20 22.16 11.03
CA ASN A 205 -3.05 23.05 10.89
C ASN A 205 -1.76 22.21 10.93
N ASN A 206 -0.61 22.86 11.03
CA ASN A 206 0.70 22.22 11.08
C ASN A 206 1.44 22.52 12.40
N LEU A 207 0.70 22.68 13.51
CA LEU A 207 1.25 22.94 14.83
C LEU A 207 2.03 21.71 15.33
N SER A 208 3.12 21.94 16.05
CA SER A 208 4.07 20.93 16.53
C SER A 208 4.43 21.15 18.00
N GLY A 209 5.37 20.37 18.53
CA GLY A 209 5.75 20.47 19.94
C GLY A 209 4.70 19.88 20.89
N SER A 210 4.87 20.10 22.19
CA SER A 210 4.00 19.54 23.23
C SER A 210 2.98 20.53 23.74
N LEU A 211 1.86 20.01 24.25
CA LEU A 211 0.90 20.82 24.99
C LEU A 211 1.37 21.05 26.45
N PRO A 212 1.21 22.26 27.00
CA PRO A 212 1.57 22.53 28.39
C PRO A 212 0.62 21.81 29.36
N ASN A 213 1.13 21.40 30.52
CA ASN A 213 0.28 20.79 31.56
C ASN A 213 -0.76 21.76 32.13
N SER A 214 -0.42 23.04 32.21
CA SER A 214 -1.20 24.10 32.87
C SER A 214 -2.38 24.65 32.05
N ILE A 215 -2.77 24.05 30.92
CA ILE A 215 -3.88 24.55 30.07
C ILE A 215 -5.12 24.85 30.92
N CYS A 216 -5.51 23.91 31.77
CA CYS A 216 -6.71 24.05 32.57
C CYS A 216 -6.58 25.01 33.76
N GLU A 217 -5.35 25.30 34.20
CA GLU A 217 -5.11 26.35 35.19
C GLU A 217 -5.29 27.74 34.56
N SER A 218 -4.85 27.89 33.31
CA SER A 218 -4.94 29.14 32.56
C SER A 218 -6.34 29.42 32.01
N VAL A 219 -7.04 28.41 31.46
CA VAL A 219 -8.37 28.54 30.84
C VAL A 219 -9.40 27.57 31.45
N PRO A 220 -9.82 27.77 32.71
CA PRO A 220 -10.69 26.82 33.42
C PRO A 220 -12.14 26.75 32.89
N ASN A 221 -12.56 27.74 32.11
CA ASN A 221 -13.92 27.83 31.56
C ASN A 221 -14.11 27.09 30.22
N LEU A 222 -13.06 26.39 29.75
CA LEU A 222 -13.05 25.73 28.46
C LEU A 222 -14.12 24.63 28.39
N LYS A 223 -14.90 24.65 27.31
CA LYS A 223 -15.93 23.69 26.91
C LYS A 223 -15.50 22.82 25.74
N LEU A 224 -14.71 23.39 24.81
CA LEU A 224 -14.18 22.71 23.63
C LEU A 224 -12.69 23.00 23.50
N LEU A 225 -11.89 21.93 23.44
CA LEU A 225 -10.49 21.96 22.99
C LEU A 225 -10.35 21.07 21.75
N ALA A 226 -10.15 21.68 20.60
CA ALA A 226 -10.05 20.97 19.33
C ALA A 226 -8.74 21.27 18.61
N LEU A 227 -7.83 20.29 18.62
CA LEU A 227 -6.47 20.38 18.07
C LEU A 227 -6.17 19.24 17.09
N ALA A 228 -7.20 18.55 16.62
CA ALA A 228 -7.03 17.39 15.75
C ALA A 228 -6.38 17.75 14.39
N HIS A 229 -5.74 16.79 13.72
CA HIS A 229 -5.01 17.01 12.46
C HIS A 229 -3.95 18.11 12.58
N ASN A 230 -2.94 17.85 13.41
CA ASN A 230 -1.72 18.65 13.56
C ASN A 230 -0.50 17.71 13.71
N GLN A 231 0.66 18.25 14.08
CA GLN A 231 1.89 17.52 14.38
C GLN A 231 2.26 17.58 15.87
N LEU A 232 1.29 17.82 16.76
CA LEU A 232 1.53 17.94 18.21
C LEU A 232 2.01 16.60 18.77
N GLY A 233 3.03 16.64 19.64
CA GLY A 233 3.62 15.46 20.26
C GLY A 233 3.75 15.60 21.78
N GLY A 234 4.63 14.79 22.37
CA GLY A 234 4.75 14.68 23.81
C GLY A 234 3.56 13.95 24.45
N SER A 235 3.48 13.95 25.78
CA SER A 235 2.38 13.34 26.50
C SER A 235 1.13 14.21 26.49
N ILE A 236 -0.05 13.58 26.55
CA ILE A 236 -1.29 14.30 26.85
C ILE A 236 -1.14 14.98 28.23
N PRO A 237 -1.48 16.29 28.37
CA PRO A 237 -1.43 17.01 29.64
C PRO A 237 -2.09 16.25 30.78
N SER A 238 -1.61 16.35 32.02
CA SER A 238 -2.20 15.59 33.15
C SER A 238 -3.11 16.41 34.07
N GLN A 239 -3.04 17.74 34.05
CA GLN A 239 -3.76 18.61 34.99
C GLN A 239 -5.17 19.01 34.49
N TRP A 240 -5.98 18.03 34.05
CA TRP A 240 -7.34 18.30 33.54
C TRP A 240 -8.36 18.71 34.60
N SER A 241 -8.08 18.51 35.89
CA SER A 241 -9.03 18.67 36.99
C SER A 241 -9.66 20.06 37.10
N GLN A 242 -9.01 21.09 36.57
CA GLN A 242 -9.50 22.48 36.60
C GLN A 242 -10.48 22.79 35.45
N CYS A 243 -10.44 22.06 34.33
CA CYS A 243 -11.34 22.25 33.19
C CYS A 243 -12.72 21.59 33.42
N LYS A 244 -13.42 21.93 34.51
CA LYS A 244 -14.68 21.27 34.91
C LYS A 244 -15.83 21.46 33.90
N ASN A 245 -15.70 22.41 32.98
CA ASN A 245 -16.69 22.71 31.95
C ASN A 245 -16.43 22.02 30.61
N LEU A 246 -15.36 21.22 30.50
CA LEU A 246 -14.93 20.62 29.23
C LEU A 246 -15.90 19.51 28.80
N GLN A 247 -16.50 19.68 27.62
CA GLN A 247 -17.45 18.74 27.03
C GLN A 247 -16.83 17.98 25.85
N PHE A 248 -15.89 18.60 25.13
CA PHE A 248 -15.32 18.05 23.91
C PHE A 248 -13.78 18.20 23.95
N LEU A 249 -13.08 17.07 23.89
CA LEU A 249 -11.63 17.01 23.82
C LEU A 249 -11.21 16.25 22.55
N LEU A 250 -10.78 16.99 21.53
CA LEU A 250 -10.48 16.47 20.19
C LEU A 250 -8.99 16.61 19.86
N LEU A 251 -8.22 15.54 20.07
CA LEU A 251 -6.76 15.49 19.90
C LEU A 251 -6.29 14.48 18.84
N SER A 252 -7.22 13.83 18.13
CA SER A 252 -6.96 12.86 17.05
C SER A 252 -6.04 13.38 15.94
N TYR A 253 -5.39 12.48 15.20
CA TYR A 253 -4.47 12.81 14.10
C TYR A 253 -3.35 13.76 14.54
N ASN A 254 -2.58 13.33 15.54
CA ASN A 254 -1.39 14.00 16.04
C ASN A 254 -0.28 12.96 16.29
N ARG A 255 0.78 13.33 17.02
CA ARG A 255 1.93 12.49 17.39
C ARG A 255 2.05 12.35 18.92
N PHE A 256 0.94 12.42 19.66
CA PHE A 256 0.96 12.25 21.13
C PHE A 256 1.47 10.85 21.50
N VAL A 257 2.27 10.78 22.56
CA VAL A 257 2.90 9.54 23.08
C VAL A 257 2.56 9.33 24.56
N GLY A 258 2.85 8.14 25.09
CA GLY A 258 2.59 7.80 26.48
C GLY A 258 1.13 7.42 26.74
N SER A 259 0.73 7.39 28.01
CA SER A 259 -0.58 6.90 28.44
C SER A 259 -1.66 8.00 28.48
N ILE A 260 -2.92 7.57 28.53
CA ILE A 260 -4.03 8.45 28.89
C ILE A 260 -3.88 8.82 30.39
N PRO A 261 -3.83 10.12 30.74
CA PRO A 261 -3.69 10.55 32.13
C PRO A 261 -4.94 10.20 32.95
N ARG A 262 -4.75 9.55 34.09
CA ARG A 262 -5.86 9.10 34.98
C ARG A 262 -6.81 10.23 35.39
N ASN A 263 -6.27 11.44 35.59
CA ASN A 263 -7.02 12.63 35.96
C ASN A 263 -8.05 13.07 34.91
N ILE A 264 -8.04 12.49 33.69
CA ILE A 264 -9.11 12.70 32.71
C ILE A 264 -10.48 12.30 33.27
N GLY A 265 -10.54 11.31 34.18
CA GLY A 265 -11.79 10.90 34.85
C GLY A 265 -12.45 11.99 35.70
N ASN A 266 -11.74 13.08 36.00
CA ASN A 266 -12.32 14.23 36.71
C ASN A 266 -13.23 15.10 35.81
N LEU A 267 -13.21 14.89 34.49
CA LEU A 267 -14.03 15.62 33.52
C LEU A 267 -15.44 15.01 33.42
N THR A 268 -16.18 14.98 34.52
CA THR A 268 -17.44 14.21 34.62
C THR A 268 -18.56 14.64 33.66
N ILE A 269 -18.46 15.83 33.04
CA ILE A 269 -19.40 16.32 32.02
C ILE A 269 -18.90 16.13 30.59
N LEU A 270 -17.73 15.50 30.40
CA LEU A 270 -17.16 15.23 29.09
C LEU A 270 -18.10 14.31 28.30
N LYS A 271 -18.42 14.73 27.07
CA LYS A 271 -19.31 14.02 26.16
C LYS A 271 -18.55 13.27 25.08
N GLU A 272 -17.49 13.89 24.57
CA GLU A 272 -16.74 13.34 23.45
C GLU A 272 -15.24 13.40 23.70
N LEU A 273 -14.59 12.24 23.55
CA LEU A 273 -13.16 12.08 23.69
C LEU A 273 -12.59 11.41 22.45
N TYR A 274 -11.80 12.17 21.70
CA TYR A 274 -11.16 11.74 20.45
C TYR A 274 -9.64 11.83 20.60
N LEU A 275 -8.99 10.68 20.74
CA LEU A 275 -7.55 10.56 20.93
C LEU A 275 -6.86 9.75 19.82
N GLY A 276 -7.59 9.18 18.88
CA GLY A 276 -7.05 8.37 17.80
C GLY A 276 -7.31 8.94 16.41
N PRO A 277 -6.37 8.93 15.45
CA PRO A 277 -5.02 8.33 15.49
C PRO A 277 -3.96 9.13 16.26
N ASN A 278 -3.08 8.45 17.01
CA ASN A 278 -1.89 8.99 17.69
C ASN A 278 -0.87 7.85 17.94
N ASN A 279 0.17 8.09 18.74
CA ASN A 279 1.16 7.09 19.15
C ASN A 279 1.07 6.79 20.66
N LEU A 280 -0.15 6.78 21.21
CA LEU A 280 -0.42 6.54 22.63
C LEU A 280 -0.21 5.06 22.97
N THR A 281 0.27 4.79 24.17
CA THR A 281 0.68 3.47 24.66
C THR A 281 -0.04 3.10 25.95
N ASP A 282 0.36 1.98 26.55
CA ASP A 282 -0.13 1.46 27.84
C ASP A 282 -1.60 1.04 27.83
N THR A 283 -2.17 0.82 29.02
CA THR A 283 -3.56 0.40 29.21
C THR A 283 -4.51 1.59 29.29
N VAL A 284 -5.75 1.42 28.83
CA VAL A 284 -6.83 2.40 29.05
C VAL A 284 -7.13 2.48 30.57
N PRO A 285 -7.01 3.66 31.20
CA PRO A 285 -7.15 3.79 32.65
C PRO A 285 -8.59 3.58 33.11
N SER A 286 -8.76 3.04 34.32
CA SER A 286 -10.08 2.72 34.92
C SER A 286 -10.99 3.93 35.09
N GLU A 287 -10.39 5.11 35.21
CA GLU A 287 -10.98 6.42 35.41
C GLU A 287 -11.77 6.89 34.17
N ILE A 288 -11.53 6.32 32.98
CA ILE A 288 -12.43 6.49 31.83
C ILE A 288 -13.85 6.05 32.18
N GLY A 289 -13.98 5.03 33.03
CA GLY A 289 -15.26 4.56 33.55
C GLY A 289 -15.97 5.55 34.48
N ASP A 290 -15.31 6.61 34.95
CA ASP A 290 -15.92 7.64 35.79
C ASP A 290 -16.60 8.75 34.94
N LEU A 291 -16.39 8.75 33.62
CA LEU A 291 -16.98 9.68 32.66
C LEU A 291 -18.42 9.28 32.28
N GLN A 292 -19.34 9.38 33.22
CA GLN A 292 -20.73 8.87 33.07
C GLN A 292 -21.56 9.58 31.98
N ASN A 293 -21.14 10.76 31.52
CA ASN A 293 -21.78 11.51 30.43
C ASN A 293 -21.13 11.27 29.05
N LEU A 294 -20.14 10.38 28.96
CA LEU A 294 -19.39 10.15 27.74
C LEU A 294 -20.25 9.40 26.70
N GLU A 295 -20.55 10.11 25.61
CA GLU A 295 -21.31 9.60 24.48
C GLU A 295 -20.41 8.97 23.40
N VAL A 296 -19.19 9.49 23.23
CA VAL A 296 -18.27 9.07 22.17
C VAL A 296 -16.87 8.88 22.71
N LEU A 297 -16.33 7.68 22.52
CA LEU A 297 -14.92 7.36 22.80
C LEU A 297 -14.24 6.85 21.54
N VAL A 298 -13.25 7.59 21.04
CA VAL A 298 -12.46 7.22 19.86
C VAL A 298 -10.97 7.18 20.21
N LEU A 299 -10.45 5.96 20.32
CA LEU A 299 -9.05 5.62 20.63
C LEU A 299 -8.34 4.89 19.47
N GLN A 300 -9.02 4.73 18.34
CA GLN A 300 -8.53 3.94 17.19
C GLN A 300 -7.15 4.38 16.67
N VAL A 301 -6.38 3.43 16.12
CA VAL A 301 -5.05 3.67 15.55
C VAL A 301 -4.09 4.28 16.59
N ASN A 302 -3.80 3.49 17.61
CA ASN A 302 -2.82 3.75 18.68
C ASN A 302 -2.12 2.42 19.05
N HIS A 303 -1.36 2.41 20.14
CA HIS A 303 -0.69 1.22 20.68
C HIS A 303 -1.24 0.84 22.07
N PHE A 304 -2.52 1.08 22.34
CA PHE A 304 -3.13 0.69 23.62
C PHE A 304 -3.13 -0.83 23.78
N SER A 305 -2.87 -1.30 25.00
CA SER A 305 -2.79 -2.74 25.31
C SER A 305 -3.60 -3.12 26.54
N GLY A 306 -3.80 -4.42 26.76
CA GLY A 306 -4.53 -4.93 27.92
C GLY A 306 -6.06 -4.77 27.81
N PRO A 307 -6.81 -5.18 28.85
CA PRO A 307 -8.26 -5.19 28.81
C PRO A 307 -8.89 -3.82 28.98
N MET A 308 -10.09 -3.65 28.41
CA MET A 308 -10.94 -2.51 28.73
C MET A 308 -11.37 -2.56 30.21
N PRO A 309 -11.30 -1.43 30.94
CA PRO A 309 -11.56 -1.43 32.37
C PRO A 309 -13.04 -1.77 32.68
N PRO A 310 -13.36 -2.59 33.70
CA PRO A 310 -14.74 -3.02 33.96
C PRO A 310 -15.76 -1.89 34.13
N LYS A 311 -15.36 -0.76 34.74
CA LYS A 311 -16.22 0.43 34.91
C LYS A 311 -16.68 1.03 33.57
N PHE A 312 -15.92 0.85 32.49
CA PHE A 312 -16.27 1.35 31.16
C PHE A 312 -17.61 0.78 30.68
N PHE A 313 -17.89 -0.49 30.97
CA PHE A 313 -19.12 -1.16 30.53
C PHE A 313 -20.40 -0.68 31.24
N ASN A 314 -20.28 0.26 32.19
CA ASN A 314 -21.41 0.88 32.89
C ASN A 314 -21.80 2.26 32.35
N ILE A 315 -21.13 2.79 31.33
CA ILE A 315 -21.41 4.13 30.81
C ILE A 315 -22.69 4.09 29.93
N SER A 316 -23.84 4.36 30.53
CA SER A 316 -25.15 4.26 29.86
C SER A 316 -25.40 5.31 28.77
N SER A 317 -24.64 6.41 28.77
CA SER A 317 -24.68 7.47 27.75
C SER A 317 -23.97 7.10 26.45
N MET A 318 -23.17 6.03 26.44
CA MET A 318 -22.30 5.67 25.31
C MET A 318 -23.10 5.37 24.03
N ARG A 319 -22.67 6.00 22.93
CA ARG A 319 -23.27 5.88 21.59
C ARG A 319 -22.29 5.34 20.56
N ILE A 320 -21.01 5.72 20.65
CA ILE A 320 -19.97 5.32 19.69
C ILE A 320 -18.72 4.88 20.45
N ILE A 321 -18.29 3.65 20.17
CA ILE A 321 -17.04 3.08 20.67
C ILE A 321 -16.14 2.78 19.47
N GLY A 322 -15.06 3.53 19.33
CA GLY A 322 -14.04 3.35 18.30
C GLY A 322 -12.69 2.98 18.92
N LEU A 323 -12.33 1.70 18.92
CA LEU A 323 -11.09 1.16 19.50
C LEU A 323 -10.20 0.47 18.47
N ALA A 324 -10.59 0.49 17.19
CA ALA A 324 -9.95 -0.31 16.16
C ALA A 324 -8.44 -0.02 16.00
N VAL A 325 -7.67 -1.02 15.56
CA VAL A 325 -6.22 -0.89 15.32
C VAL A 325 -5.47 -0.49 16.60
N ASN A 326 -5.45 -1.41 17.56
CA ASN A 326 -4.70 -1.33 18.82
C ASN A 326 -4.25 -2.76 19.22
N HIS A 327 -3.68 -2.93 20.42
CA HIS A 327 -3.33 -4.21 21.04
C HIS A 327 -4.24 -4.52 22.25
N LEU A 328 -5.48 -4.04 22.23
CA LEU A 328 -6.42 -4.24 23.34
C LEU A 328 -6.85 -5.70 23.39
N SER A 329 -6.95 -6.25 24.61
CA SER A 329 -7.19 -7.67 24.82
C SER A 329 -8.28 -7.93 25.86
N GLY A 330 -8.42 -9.17 26.33
CA GLY A 330 -9.43 -9.56 27.31
C GLY A 330 -10.81 -9.79 26.69
N GLN A 331 -11.83 -9.84 27.55
CA GLN A 331 -13.19 -10.24 27.19
C GLN A 331 -14.20 -9.13 27.53
N PHE A 332 -15.23 -9.03 26.71
CA PHE A 332 -16.42 -8.23 27.03
C PHE A 332 -17.31 -9.00 28.01
N PRO A 333 -17.99 -8.32 28.95
CA PRO A 333 -18.83 -8.98 29.94
C PRO A 333 -20.01 -9.71 29.29
N SER A 334 -20.35 -10.90 29.79
CA SER A 334 -21.42 -11.75 29.26
C SER A 334 -22.80 -11.52 29.92
N HIS A 335 -22.87 -10.67 30.96
CA HIS A 335 -24.08 -10.47 31.76
C HIS A 335 -24.91 -9.25 31.31
N THR A 336 -26.24 -9.38 31.40
CA THR A 336 -27.26 -8.41 30.94
C THR A 336 -27.34 -7.11 31.74
N SER A 337 -26.63 -6.98 32.87
CA SER A 337 -26.64 -5.77 33.70
C SER A 337 -25.76 -4.64 33.15
N PHE A 338 -24.88 -4.95 32.18
CA PHE A 338 -23.94 -4.02 31.54
C PHE A 338 -24.34 -3.88 30.07
N LEU A 339 -25.27 -2.97 29.79
CA LEU A 339 -25.79 -2.78 28.44
C LEU A 339 -25.61 -1.32 28.10
N PHE A 340 -24.73 -1.03 27.15
CA PHE A 340 -24.72 0.26 26.48
C PHE A 340 -26.05 0.43 25.74
N PRO A 341 -27.10 1.01 26.36
CA PRO A 341 -28.46 0.91 25.85
C PRO A 341 -28.69 1.86 24.67
N ASN A 342 -27.80 2.85 24.54
CA ASN A 342 -27.77 3.87 23.51
C ASN A 342 -26.68 3.62 22.45
N LEU A 343 -26.00 2.46 22.50
CA LEU A 343 -24.91 2.16 21.57
C LEU A 343 -25.44 2.03 20.15
N LYS A 344 -24.86 2.81 19.25
CA LYS A 344 -25.18 2.82 17.82
C LYS A 344 -24.07 2.21 16.99
N GLN A 345 -22.81 2.46 17.37
CA GLN A 345 -21.65 2.00 16.62
C GLN A 345 -20.62 1.37 17.54
N LEU A 346 -20.23 0.15 17.20
CA LEU A 346 -19.14 -0.58 17.84
C LEU A 346 -18.08 -0.91 16.79
N VAL A 347 -16.97 -0.19 16.82
CA VAL A 347 -15.85 -0.32 15.87
C VAL A 347 -14.59 -0.68 16.65
N ILE A 348 -14.31 -1.98 16.76
CA ILE A 348 -13.24 -2.51 17.64
C ILE A 348 -12.34 -3.54 16.92
N GLY A 349 -12.39 -3.57 15.59
CA GLY A 349 -11.58 -4.47 14.77
C GLY A 349 -10.06 -4.29 14.92
N MET A 350 -9.28 -5.25 14.46
CA MET A 350 -7.81 -5.25 14.51
C MET A 350 -7.28 -5.03 15.94
N ASN A 351 -7.64 -5.95 16.83
CA ASN A 351 -7.24 -5.99 18.24
C ASN A 351 -7.01 -7.46 18.67
N ASP A 352 -6.68 -7.67 19.95
CA ASP A 352 -6.44 -8.98 20.57
C ASP A 352 -7.61 -9.41 21.48
N PHE A 353 -8.84 -8.93 21.23
CA PHE A 353 -10.00 -9.29 22.05
C PHE A 353 -10.41 -10.75 21.86
N THR A 354 -10.96 -11.34 22.93
CA THR A 354 -11.41 -12.74 22.98
C THR A 354 -12.80 -12.85 23.61
N GLY A 355 -13.37 -14.05 23.62
CA GLY A 355 -14.62 -14.35 24.35
C GLY A 355 -15.89 -14.27 23.50
N PRO A 356 -17.05 -14.63 24.09
CA PRO A 356 -18.35 -14.69 23.41
C PRO A 356 -19.08 -13.34 23.35
N ILE A 357 -18.55 -12.40 22.56
CA ILE A 357 -19.07 -11.03 22.45
C ILE A 357 -20.52 -10.93 21.94
N LEU A 358 -21.00 -11.91 21.19
CA LEU A 358 -22.33 -11.84 20.56
C LEU A 358 -23.48 -11.71 21.57
N ASN A 359 -23.34 -12.32 22.76
CA ASN A 359 -24.32 -12.21 23.84
C ASN A 359 -24.40 -10.79 24.43
N PHE A 360 -23.29 -10.06 24.39
CA PHE A 360 -23.21 -8.68 24.86
C PHE A 360 -23.90 -7.73 23.86
N ILE A 361 -23.54 -7.85 22.58
CA ILE A 361 -24.02 -6.92 21.54
C ILE A 361 -25.46 -7.18 21.12
N SER A 362 -25.96 -8.42 21.20
CA SER A 362 -27.34 -8.75 20.80
C SER A 362 -28.41 -8.01 21.60
N ASN A 363 -28.05 -7.46 22.76
CA ASN A 363 -28.97 -6.73 23.65
C ASN A 363 -28.94 -5.21 23.43
N ALA A 364 -28.01 -4.69 22.60
CA ALA A 364 -27.91 -3.27 22.30
C ALA A 364 -28.80 -2.90 21.08
N SER A 365 -30.10 -2.72 21.33
CA SER A 365 -31.14 -2.57 20.29
C SER A 365 -31.00 -1.35 19.38
N GLN A 366 -30.20 -0.35 19.76
CA GLN A 366 -29.92 0.84 18.94
C GLN A 366 -28.76 0.65 17.94
N LEU A 367 -28.08 -0.51 17.95
CA LEU A 367 -26.94 -0.77 17.07
C LEU A 367 -27.32 -0.66 15.59
N THR A 368 -26.54 0.15 14.88
CA THR A 368 -26.59 0.28 13.42
C THR A 368 -25.34 -0.30 12.77
N GLN A 369 -24.21 -0.35 13.49
CA GLN A 369 -22.94 -0.84 12.98
C GLN A 369 -22.20 -1.66 14.04
N ILE A 370 -21.81 -2.87 13.63
CA ILE A 370 -20.92 -3.79 14.34
C ILE A 370 -19.76 -4.07 13.40
N ASP A 371 -18.57 -3.60 13.76
CA ASP A 371 -17.35 -3.75 12.98
C ASP A 371 -16.22 -4.24 13.90
N ILE A 372 -16.09 -5.57 13.97
CA ILE A 372 -15.17 -6.24 14.90
C ILE A 372 -14.17 -7.20 14.22
N PRO A 373 -13.74 -6.95 12.97
CA PRO A 373 -12.92 -7.92 12.26
C PRO A 373 -11.53 -8.05 12.88
N TYR A 374 -10.79 -9.10 12.54
CA TYR A 374 -9.39 -9.30 12.99
C TYR A 374 -9.27 -9.25 14.52
N ASN A 375 -9.95 -10.16 15.20
CA ASN A 375 -9.85 -10.41 16.63
C ASN A 375 -9.81 -11.93 16.88
N SER A 376 -9.89 -12.34 18.14
CA SER A 376 -10.00 -13.74 18.57
C SER A 376 -11.34 -14.02 19.26
N PHE A 377 -12.41 -13.32 18.86
CA PHE A 377 -13.75 -13.59 19.36
C PHE A 377 -14.22 -14.98 18.92
N TYR A 378 -14.98 -15.66 19.77
CA TYR A 378 -15.54 -16.98 19.48
C TYR A 378 -16.99 -17.07 19.96
N GLY A 379 -17.64 -18.19 19.67
CA GLY A 379 -19.02 -18.45 20.06
C GLY A 379 -19.94 -18.53 18.84
N THR A 380 -21.20 -18.86 19.10
CA THR A 380 -22.16 -19.19 18.04
C THR A 380 -22.91 -17.94 17.58
N VAL A 381 -22.89 -17.67 16.28
CA VAL A 381 -23.78 -16.70 15.65
C VAL A 381 -25.19 -17.29 15.63
N THR A 382 -26.16 -16.58 16.20
CA THR A 382 -27.55 -17.04 16.33
C THR A 382 -28.52 -16.01 15.78
N SER A 383 -29.74 -16.46 15.48
CA SER A 383 -30.91 -15.66 15.08
C SER A 383 -31.21 -14.45 15.99
N LYS A 384 -30.75 -14.46 17.25
CA LYS A 384 -30.85 -13.30 18.15
C LYS A 384 -30.17 -12.05 17.62
N LEU A 385 -29.10 -12.18 16.85
CA LEU A 385 -28.42 -11.02 16.26
C LEU A 385 -29.33 -10.28 15.28
N CYS A 386 -30.25 -11.01 14.64
CA CYS A 386 -31.24 -10.46 13.72
C CYS A 386 -32.39 -9.72 14.43
N SER A 387 -32.46 -9.78 15.77
CA SER A 387 -33.35 -8.91 16.55
C SER A 387 -32.92 -7.44 16.54
N LEU A 388 -31.67 -7.15 16.14
CA LEU A 388 -31.14 -5.80 15.98
C LEU A 388 -31.69 -5.14 14.70
N ARG A 389 -32.96 -4.72 14.74
CA ARG A 389 -33.71 -4.25 13.56
C ARG A 389 -33.10 -3.06 12.82
N ASN A 390 -32.22 -2.30 13.46
CA ASN A 390 -31.58 -1.11 12.88
C ASN A 390 -30.19 -1.41 12.29
N ILE A 391 -29.72 -2.66 12.35
CA ILE A 391 -28.39 -3.04 11.87
C ILE A 391 -28.27 -2.79 10.37
N GLN A 392 -27.20 -2.11 9.97
CA GLN A 392 -26.86 -1.79 8.58
C GLN A 392 -25.52 -2.41 8.19
N TRP A 393 -24.60 -2.51 9.14
CA TRP A 393 -23.25 -3.00 8.91
C TRP A 393 -22.91 -4.07 9.94
N LEU A 394 -22.72 -5.30 9.47
CA LEU A 394 -22.33 -6.44 10.28
C LEU A 394 -21.06 -7.06 9.71
N ASN A 395 -19.93 -6.72 10.30
CA ASN A 395 -18.62 -7.26 9.93
C ASN A 395 -18.01 -8.02 11.11
N LEU A 396 -17.96 -9.34 10.97
CA LEU A 396 -17.43 -10.30 11.94
C LEU A 396 -16.17 -11.02 11.44
N ALA A 397 -15.59 -10.57 10.31
CA ALA A 397 -14.53 -11.32 9.64
C ALA A 397 -13.26 -11.54 10.48
N PHE A 398 -12.46 -12.55 10.13
CA PHE A 398 -11.21 -12.89 10.79
C PHE A 398 -11.36 -13.05 12.31
N ASN A 399 -12.29 -13.93 12.71
CA ASN A 399 -12.55 -14.33 14.09
C ASN A 399 -12.70 -15.86 14.16
N ASN A 400 -13.19 -16.38 15.29
CA ASN A 400 -13.42 -17.80 15.52
C ASN A 400 -14.90 -18.10 15.80
N PHE A 401 -15.81 -17.40 15.13
CA PHE A 401 -17.25 -17.63 15.24
C PHE A 401 -17.67 -18.91 14.53
N THR A 402 -18.67 -19.59 15.08
CA THR A 402 -19.31 -20.77 14.49
C THR A 402 -20.79 -20.50 14.24
N ILE A 403 -21.42 -21.31 13.41
CA ILE A 403 -22.88 -21.35 13.27
C ILE A 403 -23.36 -22.72 13.73
N ASP A 404 -24.43 -22.74 14.52
CA ASP A 404 -25.13 -23.97 14.86
C ASP A 404 -26.13 -24.28 13.76
N SER A 405 -26.00 -25.45 13.12
CA SER A 405 -26.90 -25.93 12.07
C SER A 405 -28.36 -26.05 12.50
N SER A 406 -28.64 -26.10 13.80
CA SER A 406 -30.00 -26.13 14.35
C SER A 406 -30.62 -24.74 14.54
N ASP A 407 -29.81 -23.66 14.46
CA ASP A 407 -30.29 -22.29 14.57
C ASP A 407 -30.68 -21.71 13.19
N ASN A 408 -31.69 -20.85 13.21
CA ASN A 408 -32.30 -20.27 12.03
C ASN A 408 -31.66 -18.93 11.59
N PHE A 409 -30.46 -18.59 12.08
CA PHE A 409 -29.77 -17.30 11.83
C PHE A 409 -29.91 -16.81 10.39
N PHE A 410 -29.58 -17.69 9.45
CA PHE A 410 -29.59 -17.42 8.03
C PHE A 410 -30.98 -17.09 7.47
N THR A 411 -32.03 -17.78 7.93
CA THR A 411 -33.42 -17.44 7.58
C THR A 411 -33.89 -16.15 8.26
N SER A 412 -33.44 -15.91 9.49
CA SER A 412 -33.74 -14.70 10.26
C SER A 412 -33.02 -13.44 9.74
N LEU A 413 -32.04 -13.56 8.84
CA LEU A 413 -31.43 -12.37 8.20
C LEU A 413 -32.48 -11.49 7.50
N SER A 414 -33.59 -12.09 7.05
CA SER A 414 -34.72 -11.35 6.47
C SER A 414 -35.38 -10.35 7.43
N ASP A 415 -35.17 -10.49 8.74
CA ASP A 415 -35.61 -9.55 9.77
C ASP A 415 -34.72 -8.29 9.85
N CYS A 416 -33.47 -8.36 9.37
CA CYS A 416 -32.50 -7.27 9.32
C CYS A 416 -32.76 -6.35 8.11
N LYS A 417 -33.92 -5.66 8.10
CA LYS A 417 -34.41 -4.91 6.93
C LYS A 417 -33.44 -3.88 6.35
N TYR A 418 -32.58 -3.28 7.17
CA TYR A 418 -31.65 -2.23 6.75
C TYR A 418 -30.23 -2.73 6.49
N LEU A 419 -29.97 -4.04 6.57
CA LEU A 419 -28.64 -4.62 6.42
C LEU A 419 -28.08 -4.33 5.02
N ARG A 420 -26.97 -3.60 4.96
CA ARG A 420 -26.25 -3.25 3.73
C ARG A 420 -25.00 -4.09 3.54
N LEU A 421 -24.30 -4.39 4.63
CA LEU A 421 -23.07 -5.19 4.61
C LEU A 421 -23.18 -6.35 5.59
N LEU A 422 -22.96 -7.55 5.08
CA LEU A 422 -22.74 -8.77 5.85
C LEU A 422 -21.40 -9.38 5.44
N GLU A 423 -20.42 -9.34 6.34
CA GLU A 423 -19.08 -9.86 6.12
C GLU A 423 -18.72 -10.82 7.26
N LEU A 424 -18.45 -12.07 6.90
CA LEU A 424 -18.17 -13.17 7.81
C LEU A 424 -16.85 -13.89 7.49
N GLU A 425 -16.08 -13.41 6.52
CA GLU A 425 -14.82 -13.98 6.03
C GLU A 425 -13.93 -14.55 7.15
N SER A 426 -13.24 -15.66 6.87
CA SER A 426 -12.26 -16.28 7.76
C SER A 426 -12.81 -16.56 9.16
N ASN A 427 -13.97 -17.23 9.23
CA ASN A 427 -14.55 -17.81 10.44
C ASN A 427 -14.88 -19.30 10.20
N PRO A 428 -14.68 -20.22 11.15
CA PRO A 428 -14.99 -21.64 10.98
C PRO A 428 -16.51 -21.91 11.09
N LEU A 429 -17.29 -21.39 10.14
CA LEU A 429 -18.75 -21.43 10.19
C LEU A 429 -19.31 -22.84 9.97
N ASN A 430 -18.72 -23.61 9.05
CA ASN A 430 -19.14 -24.98 8.70
C ASN A 430 -20.65 -25.09 8.43
N ALA A 431 -21.20 -24.16 7.64
CA ALA A 431 -22.64 -24.02 7.44
C ALA A 431 -23.00 -23.95 5.95
N MET A 432 -24.29 -24.08 5.63
CA MET A 432 -24.79 -23.86 4.27
C MET A 432 -25.13 -22.39 4.04
N LEU A 433 -25.06 -21.94 2.78
CA LEU A 433 -25.52 -20.60 2.42
C LEU A 433 -27.02 -20.42 2.71
N PRO A 434 -27.46 -19.25 3.20
CA PRO A 434 -28.87 -18.95 3.47
C PRO A 434 -29.72 -18.98 2.21
N ASP A 435 -30.98 -19.40 2.34
CA ASP A 435 -32.00 -19.02 1.37
C ASP A 435 -32.30 -17.52 1.49
N PHE A 436 -31.78 -16.72 0.54
CA PHE A 436 -31.91 -15.25 0.52
C PHE A 436 -33.32 -14.75 0.16
N GLY A 437 -34.37 -15.32 0.76
CA GLY A 437 -35.75 -14.86 0.56
C GLY A 437 -36.08 -13.58 1.33
N GLY A 438 -36.95 -12.73 0.76
CA GLY A 438 -37.61 -11.64 1.50
C GLY A 438 -36.93 -10.25 1.43
N ASN A 439 -37.06 -9.48 2.52
CA ASN A 439 -36.81 -8.02 2.57
C ASN A 439 -35.36 -7.56 2.34
N LEU A 440 -34.37 -8.45 2.21
CA LEU A 440 -32.96 -8.08 2.00
C LEU A 440 -32.65 -7.62 0.58
N SER A 441 -33.50 -7.97 -0.39
CA SER A 441 -33.30 -7.67 -1.81
C SER A 441 -33.02 -6.18 -2.09
N SER A 442 -33.64 -5.28 -1.32
CA SER A 442 -33.56 -3.83 -1.51
C SER A 442 -32.48 -3.15 -0.66
N SER A 443 -31.88 -3.84 0.31
CA SER A 443 -30.95 -3.25 1.27
C SER A 443 -29.53 -3.80 1.17
N LEU A 444 -29.38 -5.12 0.96
CA LEU A 444 -28.07 -5.77 1.00
C LEU A 444 -27.25 -5.39 -0.24
N GLN A 445 -26.08 -4.82 0.00
CA GLN A 445 -25.15 -4.31 -1.03
C GLN A 445 -23.85 -5.13 -1.07
N TYR A 446 -23.42 -5.66 0.07
CA TYR A 446 -22.20 -6.44 0.19
C TYR A 446 -22.47 -7.72 0.98
N PHE A 447 -22.09 -8.86 0.40
CA PHE A 447 -22.15 -10.15 1.06
C PHE A 447 -20.84 -10.91 0.88
N GLY A 448 -20.18 -11.22 2.00
CA GLY A 448 -18.89 -11.92 2.03
C GLY A 448 -18.88 -13.08 3.03
N VAL A 449 -18.48 -14.25 2.55
CA VAL A 449 -18.24 -15.47 3.36
C VAL A 449 -17.00 -16.21 2.82
N ILE A 450 -15.87 -15.52 2.68
CA ILE A 450 -14.63 -16.12 2.16
C ILE A 450 -13.97 -17.03 3.20
N ASN A 451 -13.43 -18.19 2.83
CA ASN A 451 -12.66 -19.04 3.75
C ASN A 451 -13.43 -19.38 5.04
N CYS A 452 -14.68 -19.82 4.89
CA CYS A 452 -15.59 -20.12 5.99
C CYS A 452 -16.01 -21.59 6.10
N SER A 453 -15.46 -22.46 5.24
CA SER A 453 -15.87 -23.85 5.08
C SER A 453 -17.38 -23.97 4.82
N MET A 454 -17.90 -23.10 3.96
CA MET A 454 -19.31 -23.13 3.58
C MET A 454 -19.60 -24.34 2.68
N LEU A 455 -20.68 -25.06 2.99
CA LEU A 455 -21.08 -26.32 2.34
C LEU A 455 -22.32 -26.14 1.45
N GLY A 456 -22.57 -27.16 0.61
CA GLY A 456 -23.79 -27.25 -0.19
C GLY A 456 -23.73 -26.41 -1.47
N ASN A 457 -24.90 -26.14 -2.06
CA ASN A 457 -25.01 -25.44 -3.34
C ASN A 457 -25.20 -23.93 -3.14
N ILE A 458 -24.87 -23.15 -4.17
CA ILE A 458 -25.30 -21.75 -4.26
C ILE A 458 -26.84 -21.71 -4.43
N PRO A 459 -27.60 -21.14 -3.48
CA PRO A 459 -29.06 -21.17 -3.51
C PRO A 459 -29.61 -20.29 -4.64
N LYS A 460 -30.69 -20.73 -5.29
CA LYS A 460 -31.30 -20.01 -6.42
C LYS A 460 -31.78 -18.61 -6.01
N GLN A 461 -32.20 -18.46 -4.76
CA GLN A 461 -32.72 -17.23 -4.18
C GLN A 461 -31.66 -16.13 -4.09
N ILE A 462 -30.37 -16.44 -4.22
CA ILE A 462 -29.30 -15.43 -4.28
C ILE A 462 -29.58 -14.38 -5.37
N GLY A 463 -30.16 -14.83 -6.50
CA GLY A 463 -30.55 -13.97 -7.62
C GLY A 463 -31.60 -12.92 -7.29
N SER A 464 -32.28 -13.04 -6.14
CA SER A 464 -33.25 -12.05 -5.69
C SER A 464 -32.60 -10.80 -5.09
N LEU A 465 -31.30 -10.81 -4.79
CA LEU A 465 -30.57 -9.70 -4.15
C LEU A 465 -30.25 -8.56 -5.14
N SER A 466 -31.29 -7.89 -5.64
CA SER A 466 -31.19 -6.88 -6.70
C SER A 466 -30.32 -5.65 -6.37
N SER A 467 -30.10 -5.37 -5.08
CA SER A 467 -29.24 -4.27 -4.62
C SER A 467 -27.78 -4.65 -4.40
N LEU A 468 -27.42 -5.93 -4.57
CA LEU A 468 -26.08 -6.44 -4.31
C LEU A 468 -25.07 -5.85 -5.31
N ILE A 469 -23.99 -5.30 -4.79
CA ILE A 469 -22.86 -4.73 -5.53
C ILE A 469 -21.71 -5.75 -5.56
N THR A 470 -21.49 -6.46 -4.47
CA THR A 470 -20.36 -7.37 -4.31
C THR A 470 -20.79 -8.67 -3.65
N LEU A 471 -20.44 -9.79 -4.29
CA LEU A 471 -20.67 -11.15 -3.82
C LEU A 471 -19.34 -11.89 -3.70
N LYS A 472 -18.90 -12.20 -2.47
CA LYS A 472 -17.64 -12.92 -2.23
C LYS A 472 -17.88 -14.26 -1.54
N LEU A 473 -17.50 -15.33 -2.22
CA LEU A 473 -17.71 -16.72 -1.83
C LEU A 473 -16.42 -17.56 -1.99
N ASP A 474 -15.26 -16.93 -2.17
CA ASP A 474 -13.99 -17.62 -2.43
C ASP A 474 -13.58 -18.59 -1.30
N ASP A 475 -12.80 -19.59 -1.68
CA ASP A 475 -12.11 -20.52 -0.77
C ASP A 475 -13.08 -21.21 0.20
N ASN A 476 -14.14 -21.84 -0.33
CA ASN A 476 -15.10 -22.64 0.42
C ASN A 476 -15.28 -24.02 -0.21
N ASP A 477 -16.16 -24.83 0.39
CA ASP A 477 -16.51 -26.17 -0.07
C ASP A 477 -17.85 -26.16 -0.82
N LEU A 478 -18.15 -25.07 -1.55
CA LEU A 478 -19.42 -24.95 -2.30
C LEU A 478 -19.40 -25.89 -3.50
N THR A 479 -20.53 -26.57 -3.70
CA THR A 479 -20.76 -27.59 -4.73
C THR A 479 -21.93 -27.21 -5.64
N GLY A 480 -22.34 -28.11 -6.53
CA GLY A 480 -23.45 -27.87 -7.46
C GLY A 480 -23.06 -26.88 -8.56
N SER A 481 -24.05 -26.26 -9.20
CA SER A 481 -23.85 -25.35 -10.33
C SER A 481 -24.15 -23.90 -9.97
N ILE A 482 -23.54 -22.95 -10.69
CA ILE A 482 -23.96 -21.54 -10.64
C ILE A 482 -25.42 -21.45 -11.10
N PRO A 483 -26.36 -20.99 -10.25
CA PRO A 483 -27.78 -20.99 -10.60
C PRO A 483 -28.07 -19.92 -11.68
N PRO A 484 -28.91 -20.20 -12.68
CA PRO A 484 -29.30 -19.22 -13.71
C PRO A 484 -29.91 -17.93 -13.14
N THR A 485 -30.53 -18.01 -11.97
CA THR A 485 -31.08 -16.85 -11.26
C THR A 485 -30.01 -15.81 -10.88
N ILE A 486 -28.71 -16.13 -10.93
CA ILE A 486 -27.62 -15.17 -10.71
C ILE A 486 -27.77 -13.91 -11.58
N GLY A 487 -28.38 -14.02 -12.76
CA GLY A 487 -28.69 -12.88 -13.64
C GLY A 487 -29.64 -11.83 -13.03
N GLY A 488 -30.30 -12.13 -11.91
CA GLY A 488 -31.14 -11.17 -11.18
C GLY A 488 -30.36 -10.12 -10.36
N LEU A 489 -29.03 -10.26 -10.23
CA LEU A 489 -28.17 -9.36 -9.46
C LEU A 489 -27.83 -8.05 -10.20
N GLN A 490 -28.85 -7.28 -10.59
CA GLN A 490 -28.74 -6.18 -11.55
C GLN A 490 -27.69 -5.09 -11.25
N LYS A 491 -27.31 -4.87 -9.98
CA LYS A 491 -26.29 -3.89 -9.56
C LYS A 491 -24.90 -4.47 -9.30
N VAL A 492 -24.72 -5.79 -9.49
CA VAL A 492 -23.48 -6.45 -9.08
C VAL A 492 -22.32 -6.00 -9.98
N GLN A 493 -21.22 -5.66 -9.34
CA GLN A 493 -19.97 -5.25 -9.97
C GLN A 493 -18.91 -6.34 -9.80
N GLY A 494 -18.91 -7.08 -8.70
CA GLY A 494 -17.93 -8.14 -8.45
C GLY A 494 -18.58 -9.44 -7.99
N ILE A 495 -18.26 -10.53 -8.69
CA ILE A 495 -18.59 -11.90 -8.28
C ILE A 495 -17.29 -12.67 -8.11
N TYR A 496 -17.06 -13.17 -6.89
CA TYR A 496 -15.87 -13.93 -6.52
C TYR A 496 -16.26 -15.28 -5.95
N LEU A 497 -15.80 -16.33 -6.62
CA LEU A 497 -16.17 -17.73 -6.41
C LEU A 497 -14.95 -18.65 -6.57
N ASN A 498 -13.73 -18.12 -6.44
CA ASN A 498 -12.53 -18.93 -6.66
C ASN A 498 -12.41 -20.03 -5.60
N GLY A 499 -11.67 -21.10 -5.92
CA GLY A 499 -11.27 -22.09 -4.90
C GLY A 499 -12.46 -22.80 -4.26
N ASN A 500 -13.36 -23.32 -5.08
CA ASN A 500 -14.54 -24.07 -4.64
C ASN A 500 -14.69 -25.37 -5.45
N GLU A 501 -15.73 -26.14 -5.18
CA GLU A 501 -16.08 -27.35 -5.94
C GLU A 501 -17.25 -27.15 -6.91
N VAL A 502 -17.50 -25.91 -7.35
CA VAL A 502 -18.63 -25.59 -8.25
C VAL A 502 -18.40 -26.25 -9.61
N GLN A 503 -19.42 -26.94 -10.10
CA GLN A 503 -19.41 -27.75 -11.31
C GLN A 503 -20.49 -27.33 -12.32
N GLY A 504 -20.52 -27.98 -13.48
CA GLY A 504 -21.48 -27.68 -14.54
C GLY A 504 -21.07 -26.48 -15.39
N PHE A 505 -22.04 -25.83 -16.04
CA PHE A 505 -21.77 -24.77 -17.01
C PHE A 505 -21.84 -23.37 -16.37
N ILE A 506 -21.15 -22.41 -16.99
CA ILE A 506 -21.38 -20.98 -16.71
C ILE A 506 -22.72 -20.60 -17.37
N PRO A 507 -23.75 -20.18 -16.61
CA PRO A 507 -25.06 -19.86 -17.17
C PRO A 507 -25.03 -18.60 -18.04
N SER A 508 -25.78 -18.59 -19.15
CA SER A 508 -25.90 -17.43 -20.04
C SER A 508 -26.52 -16.21 -19.36
N GLU A 509 -27.31 -16.42 -18.31
CA GLU A 509 -27.97 -15.39 -17.53
C GLU A 509 -26.99 -14.47 -16.80
N ILE A 510 -25.72 -14.88 -16.64
CA ILE A 510 -24.66 -13.99 -16.14
C ILE A 510 -24.49 -12.73 -17.01
N CYS A 511 -24.93 -12.81 -18.27
CA CYS A 511 -24.89 -11.70 -19.21
C CYS A 511 -25.98 -10.64 -18.97
N HIS A 512 -26.94 -10.90 -18.08
CA HIS A 512 -27.89 -9.87 -17.62
C HIS A 512 -27.26 -8.89 -16.61
N LEU A 513 -26.01 -9.12 -16.20
CA LEU A 513 -25.29 -8.33 -15.21
C LEU A 513 -24.53 -7.18 -15.89
N GLU A 514 -25.25 -6.19 -16.41
CA GLU A 514 -24.67 -5.08 -17.19
C GLU A 514 -23.65 -4.24 -16.41
N SER A 515 -23.72 -4.24 -15.08
CA SER A 515 -22.79 -3.54 -14.18
C SER A 515 -21.56 -4.36 -13.81
N LEU A 516 -21.43 -5.61 -14.29
CA LEU A 516 -20.36 -6.52 -13.87
C LEU A 516 -18.98 -6.01 -14.34
N VAL A 517 -18.09 -5.80 -13.37
CA VAL A 517 -16.71 -5.32 -13.55
C VAL A 517 -15.71 -6.47 -13.37
N GLU A 518 -15.95 -7.34 -12.40
CA GLU A 518 -15.03 -8.40 -12.01
C GLU A 518 -15.77 -9.74 -11.89
N LEU A 519 -15.26 -10.74 -12.62
CA LEU A 519 -15.76 -12.10 -12.57
C LEU A 519 -14.61 -13.07 -12.30
N PHE A 520 -14.64 -13.69 -11.13
CA PHE A 520 -13.63 -14.61 -10.64
C PHE A 520 -14.25 -15.97 -10.33
N LEU A 521 -14.00 -16.95 -11.20
CA LEU A 521 -14.49 -18.33 -11.11
C LEU A 521 -13.34 -19.36 -11.16
N ALA A 522 -12.13 -18.95 -10.80
CA ALA A 522 -10.93 -19.78 -10.92
C ALA A 522 -10.93 -20.97 -9.95
N ASN A 523 -10.16 -22.01 -10.26
CA ASN A 523 -9.98 -23.18 -9.39
C ASN A 523 -11.34 -23.80 -8.98
N ASN A 524 -12.11 -24.24 -9.97
CA ASN A 524 -13.41 -24.90 -9.79
C ASN A 524 -13.49 -26.13 -10.74
N LYS A 525 -14.67 -26.77 -10.80
CA LYS A 525 -14.97 -27.92 -11.66
C LYS A 525 -15.89 -27.53 -12.84
N LEU A 526 -15.85 -26.28 -13.30
CA LEU A 526 -16.70 -25.78 -14.38
C LEU A 526 -16.32 -26.40 -15.73
N ILE A 527 -17.31 -26.72 -16.56
CA ILE A 527 -17.14 -27.38 -17.86
C ILE A 527 -17.90 -26.66 -18.97
N GLY A 528 -17.63 -27.06 -20.22
CA GLY A 528 -18.32 -26.56 -21.41
C GLY A 528 -17.72 -25.26 -21.95
N SER A 529 -18.57 -24.42 -22.55
CA SER A 529 -18.18 -23.19 -23.24
C SER A 529 -18.27 -21.96 -22.34
N ILE A 530 -17.40 -20.99 -22.60
CA ILE A 530 -17.55 -19.62 -22.11
C ILE A 530 -18.74 -18.98 -22.84
N PRO A 531 -19.74 -18.38 -22.15
CA PRO A 531 -20.88 -17.75 -22.81
C PRO A 531 -20.46 -16.61 -23.73
N GLU A 532 -20.93 -16.62 -24.98
CA GLU A 532 -20.59 -15.60 -25.99
C GLU A 532 -20.97 -14.19 -25.56
N CYS A 533 -22.09 -14.07 -24.86
CA CYS A 533 -22.62 -12.79 -24.39
C CYS A 533 -21.73 -12.08 -23.35
N LEU A 534 -20.74 -12.75 -22.72
CA LEU A 534 -19.78 -12.07 -21.86
C LEU A 534 -18.98 -11.00 -22.62
N GLY A 535 -18.81 -11.18 -23.93
CA GLY A 535 -18.19 -10.18 -24.81
C GLY A 535 -19.00 -8.88 -24.99
N ASN A 536 -20.27 -8.87 -24.57
CA ASN A 536 -21.13 -7.70 -24.65
C ASN A 536 -21.14 -6.87 -23.35
N LEU A 537 -20.53 -7.38 -22.26
CA LEU A 537 -20.48 -6.68 -20.97
C LEU A 537 -19.40 -5.60 -20.98
N SER A 538 -19.74 -4.42 -21.50
CA SER A 538 -18.80 -3.29 -21.64
C SER A 538 -18.19 -2.79 -20.32
N SER A 539 -18.82 -3.09 -19.19
CA SER A 539 -18.33 -2.78 -17.84
C SER A 539 -17.24 -3.73 -17.34
N LEU A 540 -17.06 -4.89 -17.97
CA LEU A 540 -16.11 -5.91 -17.53
C LEU A 540 -14.67 -5.40 -17.64
N ARG A 541 -13.88 -5.61 -16.58
CA ARG A 541 -12.47 -5.23 -16.46
C ARG A 541 -11.58 -6.44 -16.18
N THR A 542 -12.08 -7.38 -15.39
CA THR A 542 -11.32 -8.57 -15.01
C THR A 542 -12.15 -9.83 -15.21
N LEU A 543 -11.61 -10.77 -15.97
CA LEU A 543 -12.19 -12.09 -16.19
C LEU A 543 -11.17 -13.17 -15.82
N SER A 544 -11.46 -13.95 -14.78
CA SER A 544 -10.62 -15.06 -14.32
C SER A 544 -11.43 -16.36 -14.29
N LEU A 545 -11.17 -17.24 -15.25
CA LEU A 545 -11.80 -18.56 -15.40
C LEU A 545 -10.77 -19.71 -15.35
N ASN A 546 -9.55 -19.42 -14.90
CA ASN A 546 -8.45 -20.36 -14.94
C ASN A 546 -8.64 -21.58 -14.04
N SER A 547 -7.93 -22.67 -14.32
CA SER A 547 -7.98 -23.90 -13.54
C SER A 547 -9.41 -24.48 -13.45
N ASN A 548 -10.01 -24.75 -14.59
CA ASN A 548 -11.33 -25.37 -14.74
C ASN A 548 -11.27 -26.44 -15.86
N GLY A 549 -12.42 -27.04 -16.19
CA GLY A 549 -12.59 -28.01 -17.27
C GLY A 549 -13.27 -27.43 -18.53
N LEU A 550 -13.11 -26.13 -18.81
CA LEU A 550 -13.70 -25.50 -20.00
C LEU A 550 -13.05 -26.05 -21.27
N ASN A 551 -13.84 -26.49 -22.25
CA ASN A 551 -13.36 -27.36 -23.34
C ASN A 551 -13.81 -26.94 -24.74
N SER A 552 -14.32 -25.72 -24.91
CA SER A 552 -14.79 -25.18 -26.19
C SER A 552 -13.86 -24.07 -26.70
N THR A 553 -14.23 -23.46 -27.82
CA THR A 553 -13.53 -22.29 -28.37
C THR A 553 -13.79 -21.03 -27.55
N ILE A 554 -12.80 -20.14 -27.46
CA ILE A 554 -12.98 -18.81 -26.84
C ILE A 554 -13.90 -17.97 -27.75
N PRO A 555 -15.05 -17.46 -27.27
CA PRO A 555 -15.97 -16.68 -28.10
C PRO A 555 -15.33 -15.43 -28.70
N ASN A 556 -15.61 -15.17 -29.98
CA ASN A 556 -15.05 -14.02 -30.70
C ASN A 556 -15.43 -12.67 -30.06
N ALA A 557 -16.60 -12.61 -29.43
CA ALA A 557 -17.11 -11.42 -28.77
C ALA A 557 -16.23 -10.96 -27.59
N LEU A 558 -15.54 -11.86 -26.88
CA LEU A 558 -14.65 -11.48 -25.75
C LEU A 558 -13.52 -10.56 -26.19
N TRP A 559 -13.05 -10.72 -27.43
CA TRP A 559 -11.98 -9.91 -28.00
C TRP A 559 -12.46 -8.52 -28.42
N SER A 560 -13.74 -8.20 -28.24
CA SER A 560 -14.32 -6.87 -28.49
C SER A 560 -14.47 -6.01 -27.23
N LEU A 561 -14.06 -6.51 -26.05
CA LEU A 561 -14.16 -5.81 -24.77
C LEU A 561 -13.10 -4.71 -24.63
N VAL A 562 -13.36 -3.54 -25.22
CA VAL A 562 -12.38 -2.43 -25.33
C VAL A 562 -11.79 -1.97 -24.00
N TYR A 563 -12.51 -2.16 -22.88
CA TYR A 563 -12.09 -1.73 -21.55
C TYR A 563 -11.54 -2.86 -20.65
N ILE A 564 -11.42 -4.09 -21.14
CA ILE A 564 -10.88 -5.20 -20.34
C ILE A 564 -9.41 -4.95 -19.98
N LEU A 565 -9.05 -5.18 -18.72
CA LEU A 565 -7.70 -5.05 -18.19
C LEU A 565 -7.01 -6.41 -18.11
N THR A 566 -7.71 -7.41 -17.58
CA THR A 566 -7.13 -8.72 -17.28
C THR A 566 -8.03 -9.84 -17.80
N VAL A 567 -7.43 -10.74 -18.57
CA VAL A 567 -8.06 -11.99 -19.04
C VAL A 567 -7.18 -13.16 -18.64
N ASN A 568 -7.69 -14.02 -17.75
CA ASN A 568 -7.03 -15.24 -17.35
C ASN A 568 -7.94 -16.45 -17.60
N LEU A 569 -7.59 -17.23 -18.63
CA LEU A 569 -8.28 -18.45 -19.06
C LEU A 569 -7.36 -19.67 -18.96
N SER A 570 -6.24 -19.57 -18.24
CA SER A 570 -5.21 -20.60 -18.23
C SER A 570 -5.66 -21.89 -17.55
N SER A 571 -4.94 -22.99 -17.80
CA SER A 571 -5.22 -24.30 -17.18
C SER A 571 -6.66 -24.76 -17.41
N ASN A 572 -7.05 -24.83 -18.68
CA ASN A 572 -8.34 -25.36 -19.14
C ASN A 572 -8.09 -26.31 -20.32
N SER A 573 -9.14 -26.74 -21.02
CA SER A 573 -9.07 -27.55 -22.25
C SER A 573 -9.56 -26.76 -23.48
N LEU A 574 -9.36 -25.43 -23.51
CA LEU A 574 -9.88 -24.57 -24.58
C LEU A 574 -9.21 -24.87 -25.92
N VAL A 575 -10.00 -24.88 -26.98
CA VAL A 575 -9.58 -25.24 -28.35
C VAL A 575 -9.78 -24.08 -29.34
N GLY A 576 -9.39 -24.28 -30.60
CA GLY A 576 -9.53 -23.27 -31.66
C GLY A 576 -8.32 -22.35 -31.79
N SER A 577 -8.48 -21.26 -32.53
CA SER A 577 -7.41 -20.28 -32.80
C SER A 577 -7.76 -18.90 -32.26
N LEU A 578 -6.74 -18.10 -31.96
CA LEU A 578 -6.95 -16.69 -31.58
C LEU A 578 -7.37 -15.86 -32.80
N PRO A 579 -8.43 -15.03 -32.69
CA PRO A 579 -8.89 -14.21 -33.81
C PRO A 579 -8.11 -12.90 -33.94
N LEU A 580 -8.21 -12.26 -35.11
CA LEU A 580 -7.47 -11.02 -35.41
C LEU A 580 -7.98 -9.80 -34.63
N ASN A 581 -9.23 -9.80 -34.18
CA ASN A 581 -9.88 -8.68 -33.47
C ASN A 581 -9.36 -8.44 -32.03
N VAL A 582 -8.39 -9.23 -31.55
CA VAL A 582 -7.67 -8.98 -30.28
C VAL A 582 -7.06 -7.58 -30.19
N GLU A 583 -6.81 -6.91 -31.32
CA GLU A 583 -6.37 -5.50 -31.33
C GLU A 583 -7.34 -4.52 -30.66
N ASN A 584 -8.61 -4.89 -30.47
CA ASN A 584 -9.61 -4.02 -29.84
C ASN A 584 -9.39 -3.83 -28.34
N LEU A 585 -8.64 -4.71 -27.67
CA LEU A 585 -8.43 -4.71 -26.21
C LEU A 585 -7.41 -3.64 -25.77
N LYS A 586 -7.59 -2.37 -26.18
CA LYS A 586 -6.54 -1.34 -26.11
C LYS A 586 -5.97 -1.05 -24.71
N VAL A 587 -6.73 -1.30 -23.65
CA VAL A 587 -6.31 -1.05 -22.27
C VAL A 587 -5.83 -2.30 -21.54
N VAL A 588 -5.80 -3.46 -22.20
CA VAL A 588 -5.44 -4.73 -21.56
C VAL A 588 -3.99 -4.72 -21.06
N ILE A 589 -3.81 -5.17 -19.82
CA ILE A 589 -2.52 -5.25 -19.13
C ILE A 589 -2.03 -6.68 -18.98
N ALA A 590 -2.94 -7.67 -18.91
CA ALA A 590 -2.58 -9.06 -18.69
C ALA A 590 -3.48 -10.01 -19.48
N ILE A 591 -2.85 -10.90 -20.26
CA ILE A 591 -3.51 -11.99 -20.97
C ILE A 591 -2.77 -13.29 -20.64
N ASP A 592 -3.45 -14.20 -19.96
CA ASP A 592 -2.95 -15.56 -19.70
C ASP A 592 -3.92 -16.59 -20.28
N LEU A 593 -3.46 -17.28 -21.32
CA LEU A 593 -4.16 -18.37 -22.00
C LEU A 593 -3.37 -19.68 -21.91
N SER A 594 -2.37 -19.74 -21.03
CA SER A 594 -1.46 -20.88 -20.95
C SER A 594 -2.14 -22.17 -20.53
N LYS A 595 -1.52 -23.32 -20.80
CA LYS A 595 -2.02 -24.65 -20.40
C LYS A 595 -3.43 -24.91 -20.95
N ASN A 596 -3.57 -24.84 -22.27
CA ASN A 596 -4.81 -25.11 -23.01
C ASN A 596 -4.48 -25.93 -24.28
N GLU A 597 -5.48 -26.14 -25.14
CA GLU A 597 -5.34 -26.81 -26.43
C GLU A 597 -5.43 -25.85 -27.63
N LEU A 598 -5.16 -24.55 -27.43
CA LEU A 598 -5.27 -23.52 -28.47
C LEU A 598 -4.24 -23.77 -29.58
N SER A 599 -4.63 -23.50 -30.83
CA SER A 599 -3.89 -23.88 -32.03
C SER A 599 -3.92 -22.77 -33.09
N GLY A 600 -3.30 -23.02 -34.25
CA GLY A 600 -3.16 -22.02 -35.31
C GLY A 600 -2.04 -21.03 -35.04
N ASN A 601 -1.98 -19.96 -35.82
CA ASN A 601 -0.93 -18.95 -35.71
C ASN A 601 -1.26 -17.90 -34.64
N ILE A 602 -0.23 -17.37 -33.98
CA ILE A 602 -0.38 -16.21 -33.08
C ILE A 602 -0.69 -14.96 -33.93
N PRO A 603 -1.81 -14.24 -33.68
CA PRO A 603 -2.18 -13.05 -34.43
C PRO A 603 -1.15 -11.93 -34.29
N SER A 604 -0.73 -11.33 -35.41
CA SER A 604 0.15 -10.16 -35.41
C SER A 604 -0.50 -8.92 -34.79
N THR A 605 -1.83 -8.88 -34.72
CA THR A 605 -2.63 -7.80 -34.12
C THR A 605 -2.42 -7.65 -32.60
N ILE A 606 -1.97 -8.70 -31.90
CA ILE A 606 -1.56 -8.61 -30.48
C ILE A 606 -0.46 -7.55 -30.30
N GLY A 607 0.44 -7.39 -31.28
CA GLY A 607 1.48 -6.36 -31.24
C GLY A 607 0.96 -4.91 -31.18
N SER A 608 -0.34 -4.67 -31.36
CA SER A 608 -0.95 -3.35 -31.18
C SER A 608 -1.27 -3.00 -29.72
N LEU A 609 -1.17 -3.95 -28.79
CA LEU A 609 -1.54 -3.81 -27.38
C LEU A 609 -0.40 -3.22 -26.54
N GLN A 610 -0.15 -1.93 -26.71
CA GLN A 610 1.02 -1.27 -26.11
C GLN A 610 1.03 -1.22 -24.57
N ASN A 611 -0.13 -1.36 -23.93
CA ASN A 611 -0.29 -1.41 -22.47
C ASN A 611 -0.11 -2.81 -21.87
N LEU A 612 0.02 -3.84 -22.71
CA LEU A 612 0.15 -5.22 -22.26
C LEU A 612 1.47 -5.41 -21.51
N VAL A 613 1.38 -5.81 -20.24
CA VAL A 613 2.50 -6.07 -19.33
C VAL A 613 2.80 -7.57 -19.27
N ASN A 614 1.76 -8.40 -19.17
CA ASN A 614 1.90 -9.85 -19.04
C ASN A 614 1.18 -10.58 -20.19
N LEU A 615 1.94 -11.39 -20.93
CA LEU A 615 1.41 -12.27 -21.97
C LEU A 615 1.91 -13.69 -21.74
N SER A 616 1.00 -14.63 -21.50
CA SER A 616 1.32 -16.05 -21.40
C SER A 616 0.44 -16.86 -22.35
N LEU A 617 1.08 -17.49 -23.33
CA LEU A 617 0.50 -18.45 -24.28
C LEU A 617 1.14 -19.84 -24.12
N ALA A 618 1.88 -20.04 -23.03
CA ALA A 618 2.67 -21.24 -22.79
C ALA A 618 1.82 -22.52 -22.78
N GLN A 619 2.41 -23.67 -23.11
CA GLN A 619 1.73 -24.98 -23.04
C GLN A 619 0.43 -25.01 -23.85
N ASN A 620 0.54 -24.77 -25.15
CA ASN A 620 -0.56 -24.82 -26.12
C ASN A 620 -0.08 -25.56 -27.39
N ARG A 621 -0.87 -25.50 -28.46
CA ARG A 621 -0.58 -26.08 -29.78
C ARG A 621 -0.37 -25.00 -30.86
N PHE A 622 0.03 -23.78 -30.50
CA PHE A 622 0.27 -22.71 -31.47
C PHE A 622 1.38 -23.06 -32.45
N THR A 623 1.17 -22.72 -33.72
CA THR A 623 2.07 -22.98 -34.85
C THR A 623 2.52 -21.66 -35.50
N GLY A 624 3.40 -21.75 -36.50
CA GLY A 624 3.84 -20.59 -37.27
C GLY A 624 4.83 -19.72 -36.50
N GLN A 625 5.07 -18.51 -37.00
CA GLN A 625 6.12 -17.63 -36.51
C GLN A 625 5.68 -16.75 -35.33
N ILE A 626 6.63 -16.36 -34.48
CA ILE A 626 6.43 -15.28 -33.52
C ILE A 626 6.25 -13.98 -34.33
N PRO A 627 5.14 -13.23 -34.17
CA PRO A 627 4.90 -12.05 -34.99
C PRO A 627 5.93 -10.94 -34.76
N THR A 628 6.47 -10.40 -35.86
CA THR A 628 7.43 -9.28 -35.81
C THR A 628 6.85 -8.02 -35.14
N SER A 629 5.52 -7.86 -35.19
CA SER A 629 4.78 -6.78 -34.52
C SER A 629 4.88 -6.80 -33.00
N PHE A 630 5.27 -7.92 -32.37
CA PHE A 630 5.44 -7.99 -30.91
C PHE A 630 6.52 -7.03 -30.40
N GLY A 631 7.46 -6.61 -31.25
CA GLY A 631 8.42 -5.54 -30.92
C GLY A 631 7.79 -4.17 -30.64
N LYS A 632 6.46 -4.00 -30.84
CA LYS A 632 5.68 -2.81 -30.49
C LYS A 632 5.04 -2.86 -29.10
N LEU A 633 5.15 -3.98 -28.37
CA LEU A 633 4.58 -4.17 -27.03
C LEU A 633 5.41 -3.46 -25.94
N ILE A 634 5.54 -2.14 -26.02
CA ILE A 634 6.53 -1.36 -25.24
C ILE A 634 6.43 -1.51 -23.70
N SER A 635 5.25 -1.87 -23.16
CA SER A 635 5.05 -2.05 -21.72
C SER A 635 5.23 -3.49 -21.24
N ILE A 636 5.55 -4.44 -22.14
CA ILE A 636 5.61 -5.86 -21.79
C ILE A 636 6.78 -6.11 -20.82
N GLU A 637 6.49 -6.81 -19.73
CA GLU A 637 7.47 -7.26 -18.75
C GLU A 637 7.61 -8.78 -18.74
N LEU A 638 6.53 -9.52 -18.98
CA LEU A 638 6.50 -10.98 -19.00
C LEU A 638 5.91 -11.47 -20.33
N MET A 639 6.68 -12.27 -21.06
CA MET A 639 6.24 -12.96 -22.28
C MET A 639 6.62 -14.44 -22.25
N ASP A 640 5.64 -15.31 -22.04
CA ASP A 640 5.83 -16.77 -22.07
C ASP A 640 5.10 -17.40 -23.26
N LEU A 641 5.87 -17.91 -24.22
CA LEU A 641 5.41 -18.63 -25.41
C LEU A 641 5.92 -20.08 -25.42
N SER A 642 6.42 -20.58 -24.29
CA SER A 642 7.07 -21.88 -24.19
C SER A 642 6.11 -23.05 -24.44
N ARG A 643 6.65 -24.21 -24.80
CA ARG A 643 5.90 -25.47 -24.98
C ARG A 643 4.75 -25.31 -25.99
N ASN A 644 5.11 -24.89 -27.19
CA ASN A 644 4.21 -24.77 -28.34
C ASN A 644 4.84 -25.47 -29.57
N LYS A 645 4.29 -25.24 -30.76
CA LYS A 645 4.83 -25.70 -32.05
C LYS A 645 5.25 -24.51 -32.93
N LEU A 646 5.71 -23.42 -32.32
CA LEU A 646 6.14 -22.22 -33.04
C LEU A 646 7.42 -22.50 -33.83
N SER A 647 7.52 -21.96 -35.03
CA SER A 647 8.63 -22.18 -35.96
C SER A 647 9.15 -20.88 -36.57
N GLY A 648 10.27 -20.93 -37.30
CA GLY A 648 10.93 -19.75 -37.87
C GLY A 648 11.78 -18.97 -36.87
N GLU A 649 12.20 -17.76 -37.24
CA GLU A 649 13.14 -16.96 -36.47
C GLU A 649 12.50 -16.20 -35.30
N ILE A 650 13.28 -15.98 -34.24
CA ILE A 650 12.92 -15.03 -33.17
C ILE A 650 13.06 -13.60 -33.72
N PRO A 651 11.99 -12.79 -33.77
CA PRO A 651 12.05 -11.48 -34.41
C PRO A 651 13.07 -10.53 -33.77
N LYS A 652 13.96 -9.97 -34.58
CA LYS A 652 14.94 -8.97 -34.12
C LYS A 652 14.30 -7.70 -33.54
N SER A 653 13.03 -7.42 -33.88
CA SER A 653 12.25 -6.32 -33.32
C SER A 653 12.03 -6.44 -31.81
N LEU A 654 12.06 -7.65 -31.24
CA LEU A 654 11.91 -7.85 -29.78
C LEU A 654 13.05 -7.22 -28.97
N LYS A 655 14.19 -6.92 -29.60
CA LYS A 655 15.29 -6.15 -28.98
C LYS A 655 14.85 -4.77 -28.46
N ALA A 656 13.81 -4.19 -29.05
CA ALA A 656 13.31 -2.87 -28.68
C ALA A 656 12.50 -2.85 -27.35
N LEU A 657 12.15 -4.01 -26.81
CA LEU A 657 11.29 -4.15 -25.64
C LEU A 657 12.09 -3.98 -24.33
N LEU A 658 12.42 -2.74 -23.98
CA LEU A 658 13.32 -2.46 -22.85
C LEU A 658 12.75 -2.86 -21.48
N SER A 659 11.42 -2.94 -21.35
CA SER A 659 10.73 -3.34 -20.11
C SER A 659 10.66 -4.87 -19.92
N LEU A 660 11.00 -5.66 -20.93
CA LEU A 660 10.83 -7.12 -20.89
C LEU A 660 11.84 -7.76 -19.92
N LYS A 661 11.33 -8.25 -18.77
CA LYS A 661 12.09 -8.87 -17.68
C LYS A 661 12.13 -10.38 -17.79
N TYR A 662 11.01 -11.00 -18.20
CA TYR A 662 10.88 -12.44 -18.38
C TYR A 662 10.47 -12.77 -19.81
N PHE A 663 11.27 -13.62 -20.46
CA PHE A 663 10.99 -14.12 -21.80
C PHE A 663 11.25 -15.62 -21.85
N ASN A 664 10.29 -16.39 -22.34
CA ASN A 664 10.44 -17.84 -22.48
C ASN A 664 9.81 -18.34 -23.78
N VAL A 665 10.62 -18.96 -24.63
CA VAL A 665 10.23 -19.59 -25.90
C VAL A 665 10.71 -21.05 -25.97
N SER A 666 11.08 -21.63 -24.82
CA SER A 666 11.59 -23.00 -24.75
C SER A 666 10.56 -24.02 -25.24
N TYR A 667 11.04 -25.19 -25.70
CA TYR A 667 10.22 -26.28 -26.23
C TYR A 667 9.31 -25.82 -27.39
N ASN A 668 9.95 -25.34 -28.45
CA ASN A 668 9.31 -24.98 -29.72
C ASN A 668 10.14 -25.55 -30.91
N GLN A 669 9.89 -25.08 -32.12
CA GLN A 669 10.59 -25.46 -33.36
C GLN A 669 11.28 -24.24 -34.00
N LEU A 670 11.76 -23.30 -33.17
CA LEU A 670 12.38 -22.06 -33.63
C LEU A 670 13.77 -22.30 -34.22
N GLU A 671 14.15 -21.47 -35.18
CA GLU A 671 15.42 -21.55 -35.90
C GLU A 671 16.09 -20.18 -36.09
N GLY A 672 17.34 -20.17 -36.53
CA GLY A 672 18.08 -18.94 -36.82
C GLY A 672 18.73 -18.28 -35.60
N GLU A 673 19.23 -17.06 -35.80
CA GLU A 673 20.03 -16.34 -34.82
C GLU A 673 19.17 -15.73 -33.69
N ILE A 674 19.51 -16.03 -32.43
CA ILE A 674 18.89 -15.36 -31.28
C ILE A 674 19.32 -13.88 -31.26
N PRO A 675 18.38 -12.90 -31.20
CA PRO A 675 18.71 -11.48 -31.23
C PRO A 675 19.75 -11.06 -30.19
N THR A 676 20.73 -10.25 -30.61
CA THR A 676 21.80 -9.73 -29.74
C THR A 676 21.51 -8.29 -29.26
N GLY A 677 21.48 -8.07 -27.95
CA GLY A 677 21.27 -6.76 -27.32
C GLY A 677 19.84 -6.55 -26.80
N GLY A 678 19.56 -5.37 -26.24
CA GLY A 678 18.26 -5.11 -25.59
C GLY A 678 18.05 -6.04 -24.39
N PRO A 679 16.82 -6.50 -24.10
CA PRO A 679 16.55 -7.38 -22.96
C PRO A 679 17.19 -8.78 -23.12
N PHE A 680 17.50 -9.20 -24.35
CA PHE A 680 18.09 -10.52 -24.64
C PHE A 680 19.44 -10.73 -23.95
N VAL A 681 20.17 -9.68 -23.59
CA VAL A 681 21.42 -9.79 -22.82
C VAL A 681 21.24 -10.41 -21.44
N ASN A 682 20.03 -10.29 -20.87
CA ASN A 682 19.71 -10.75 -19.53
C ASN A 682 19.03 -12.14 -19.52
N PHE A 683 18.53 -12.64 -20.65
CA PHE A 683 17.87 -13.95 -20.71
C PHE A 683 18.86 -15.11 -20.69
N SER A 684 18.51 -16.17 -19.97
CA SER A 684 19.33 -17.38 -19.84
C SER A 684 19.08 -18.39 -20.96
N ALA A 685 19.92 -19.42 -21.05
CA ALA A 685 19.71 -20.55 -21.98
C ALA A 685 18.34 -21.23 -21.79
N GLN A 686 17.81 -21.21 -20.56
CA GLN A 686 16.52 -21.82 -20.23
C GLN A 686 15.36 -21.24 -21.04
N SER A 687 15.43 -19.94 -21.36
CA SER A 687 14.43 -19.26 -22.19
C SER A 687 14.34 -19.81 -23.61
N PHE A 688 15.38 -20.50 -24.10
CA PHE A 688 15.50 -20.95 -25.49
C PHE A 688 15.61 -22.47 -25.62
N LEU A 689 15.62 -23.20 -24.49
CA LEU A 689 15.84 -24.64 -24.42
C LEU A 689 14.94 -25.42 -25.38
N SER A 690 15.44 -26.54 -25.93
CA SER A 690 14.68 -27.41 -26.84
C SER A 690 14.16 -26.72 -28.11
N ASN A 691 15.00 -25.87 -28.72
CA ASN A 691 14.83 -25.33 -30.08
C ASN A 691 16.08 -25.62 -30.91
N ASN A 692 16.13 -26.78 -31.55
CA ASN A 692 17.37 -27.30 -32.17
C ASN A 692 17.90 -26.47 -33.34
N GLY A 693 17.07 -25.64 -33.96
CA GLY A 693 17.45 -24.78 -35.07
C GLY A 693 18.06 -23.45 -34.66
N LEU A 694 18.02 -23.09 -33.36
CA LEU A 694 18.55 -21.82 -32.89
C LEU A 694 20.08 -21.82 -32.86
N CYS A 695 20.66 -20.68 -33.21
CA CYS A 695 22.08 -20.41 -33.09
C CYS A 695 22.32 -19.04 -32.43
N GLY A 696 23.49 -18.81 -31.85
CA GLY A 696 23.76 -17.52 -31.21
C GLY A 696 24.94 -17.52 -30.25
N ALA A 697 24.87 -16.63 -29.25
CA ALA A 697 25.92 -16.46 -28.26
C ALA A 697 26.13 -17.74 -27.43
N PRO A 698 27.38 -18.17 -27.15
CA PRO A 698 27.65 -19.41 -26.41
C PRO A 698 26.97 -19.50 -25.03
N ARG A 699 26.74 -18.35 -24.36
CA ARG A 699 26.03 -18.28 -23.06
C ARG A 699 24.59 -18.80 -23.10
N LEU A 700 24.00 -18.87 -24.29
CA LEU A 700 22.62 -19.36 -24.49
C LEU A 700 22.57 -20.86 -24.79
N GLN A 701 23.71 -21.56 -24.74
CA GLN A 701 23.85 -23.01 -24.97
C GLN A 701 23.25 -23.49 -26.31
N VAL A 702 23.31 -22.64 -27.34
CA VAL A 702 22.92 -22.95 -28.71
C VAL A 702 24.16 -23.02 -29.61
N LEU A 703 24.03 -23.64 -30.78
CA LEU A 703 25.13 -23.73 -31.75
C LEU A 703 25.59 -22.32 -32.20
N PRO A 704 26.87 -22.09 -32.51
CA PRO A 704 27.30 -20.84 -33.14
C PRO A 704 26.69 -20.70 -34.55
N CYS A 705 26.26 -19.49 -34.94
CA CYS A 705 25.70 -19.26 -36.27
C CYS A 705 26.78 -19.37 -37.37
N THR A 706 26.52 -20.17 -38.40
CA THR A 706 27.42 -20.29 -39.56
C THR A 706 27.17 -19.15 -40.56
N ARG A 707 28.15 -18.27 -40.76
CA ARG A 707 28.10 -17.26 -41.82
C ARG A 707 28.16 -17.96 -43.19
N LYS A 708 27.06 -17.93 -43.94
CA LYS A 708 27.08 -18.24 -45.38
C LYS A 708 27.57 -17.00 -46.13
N GLU A 709 28.83 -16.99 -46.56
CA GLU A 709 29.27 -16.09 -47.63
C GLU A 709 28.70 -16.58 -48.96
N THR A 710 27.95 -15.70 -49.62
CA THR A 710 27.33 -15.91 -50.92
C THR A 710 28.39 -15.82 -52.01
N HIS A 711 29.03 -16.94 -52.35
CA HIS A 711 29.86 -17.02 -53.55
C HIS A 711 29.05 -17.44 -54.78
N LYS A 712 29.07 -16.53 -55.77
CA LYS A 712 28.59 -16.75 -57.14
C LYS A 712 29.22 -18.01 -57.75
N SER A 713 28.36 -18.76 -58.41
CA SER A 713 28.61 -19.81 -59.41
C SER A 713 29.97 -19.77 -60.11
N ARG A 714 30.69 -20.90 -60.05
CA ARG A 714 31.19 -21.58 -61.26
C ARG A 714 31.42 -23.08 -61.00
N ASN A 715 30.73 -23.86 -61.84
CA ASN A 715 30.76 -25.29 -62.13
C ASN A 715 32.08 -26.01 -61.78
N ALA A 716 32.02 -27.05 -60.94
CA ALA A 716 31.87 -28.47 -61.30
C ALA A 716 33.19 -29.12 -61.71
N THR A 717 33.73 -30.00 -60.87
CA THR A 717 33.60 -31.46 -61.07
C THR A 717 34.16 -32.22 -59.85
N GLU A 718 33.46 -33.30 -59.57
CA GLU A 718 33.65 -34.37 -58.60
C GLU A 718 35.09 -34.85 -58.43
N THR A 719 35.47 -35.25 -57.22
CA THR A 719 35.77 -36.67 -56.95
C THR A 719 35.90 -36.96 -55.45
N ILE A 720 35.42 -38.15 -55.16
CA ILE A 720 35.14 -38.79 -53.87
C ILE A 720 36.43 -39.26 -53.19
N GLY A 721 36.51 -39.02 -51.89
CA GLY A 721 36.61 -40.10 -50.92
C GLY A 721 37.98 -40.72 -50.61
N VAL A 722 38.21 -40.75 -49.29
CA VAL A 722 38.87 -41.82 -48.53
C VAL A 722 40.38 -41.67 -48.30
N LEU A 723 40.64 -41.01 -47.15
CA LEU A 723 41.43 -41.49 -46.01
C LEU A 723 42.94 -41.78 -46.20
N ARG A 724 43.70 -40.97 -45.44
CA ARG A 724 44.91 -41.33 -44.67
C ARG A 724 46.10 -41.87 -45.46
N ILE A 725 47.11 -41.02 -45.69
CA ILE A 725 48.44 -41.17 -45.07
C ILE A 725 48.97 -39.78 -44.70
N THR A 726 49.32 -39.67 -43.43
CA THR A 726 49.89 -38.55 -42.69
C THR A 726 51.37 -38.30 -42.99
N LEU A 727 51.84 -37.06 -42.73
CA LEU A 727 53.24 -36.69 -42.37
C LEU A 727 54.32 -37.01 -43.43
N PRO A 728 54.95 -36.02 -44.13
CA PRO A 728 56.06 -35.27 -43.50
C PRO A 728 56.48 -33.95 -44.21
N VAL A 729 55.70 -32.87 -44.15
CA VAL A 729 56.16 -31.55 -44.68
C VAL A 729 55.97 -30.39 -43.69
N VAL A 730 55.07 -30.54 -42.71
CA VAL A 730 54.79 -29.47 -41.73
C VAL A 730 55.72 -29.52 -40.50
N SER A 731 56.35 -30.66 -40.20
CA SER A 731 57.27 -30.80 -39.05
C SER A 731 58.62 -30.09 -39.27
N SER A 732 59.05 -29.90 -40.52
CA SER A 732 60.33 -29.27 -40.86
C SER A 732 60.33 -27.75 -40.64
N ILE A 733 59.17 -27.10 -40.79
CA ILE A 733 59.04 -25.64 -40.71
C ILE A 733 58.88 -25.18 -39.25
N LEU A 734 58.20 -25.98 -38.42
CA LEU A 734 57.99 -25.66 -37.00
C LEU A 734 59.24 -25.90 -36.14
N LEU A 735 60.12 -26.83 -36.51
CA LEU A 735 61.37 -27.10 -35.76
C LEU A 735 62.41 -25.98 -35.93
N ILE A 736 62.46 -25.33 -37.09
CA ILE A 736 63.39 -24.22 -37.38
C ILE A 736 62.97 -22.93 -36.66
N LEU A 737 61.66 -22.68 -36.55
CA LEU A 737 61.12 -21.55 -35.79
C LEU A 737 61.25 -21.74 -34.27
N ALA A 738 61.14 -22.97 -33.77
CA ALA A 738 61.33 -23.29 -32.36
C ALA A 738 62.81 -23.15 -31.91
N LEU A 739 63.77 -23.54 -32.74
CA LEU A 739 65.20 -23.41 -32.45
C LEU A 739 65.69 -21.95 -32.54
N ALA A 740 65.12 -21.15 -33.44
CA ALA A 740 65.39 -19.70 -33.53
C ALA A 740 64.88 -18.94 -32.28
N CYS A 741 63.71 -19.30 -31.76
CA CYS A 741 63.16 -18.73 -30.52
C CYS A 741 63.96 -19.12 -29.27
N LEU A 742 64.58 -20.31 -29.26
CA LEU A 742 65.43 -20.76 -28.14
C LEU A 742 66.82 -20.08 -28.14
N PHE A 743 67.34 -19.69 -29.31
CA PHE A 743 68.63 -19.00 -29.41
C PHE A 743 68.56 -17.53 -28.99
N VAL A 744 67.41 -16.86 -29.17
CA VAL A 744 67.20 -15.47 -28.75
C VAL A 744 66.96 -15.35 -27.24
N ARG A 745 66.48 -16.41 -26.57
CA ARG A 745 66.20 -16.40 -25.12
C ARG A 745 67.39 -16.66 -24.20
N CYS A 746 68.57 -17.02 -24.71
CA CYS A 746 69.78 -17.21 -23.88
C CYS A 746 70.78 -16.03 -23.91
N LYS A 747 70.42 -14.88 -24.49
CA LYS A 747 71.25 -13.66 -24.42
C LYS A 747 70.41 -12.40 -24.23
N LYS A 748 69.92 -12.17 -22.99
CA LYS A 748 70.01 -10.88 -22.29
C LYS A 748 69.18 -10.89 -21.01
N ASP A 749 69.84 -11.29 -19.92
CA ASP A 749 69.65 -10.63 -18.64
C ASP A 749 70.32 -9.25 -18.70
N LYS A 750 69.53 -8.18 -18.52
CA LYS A 750 69.76 -7.03 -17.62
C LYS A 750 68.92 -5.81 -18.03
N ALA A 751 68.14 -5.35 -17.04
CA ALA A 751 67.64 -4.00 -16.77
C ALA A 751 66.64 -3.35 -17.75
N LEU A 752 65.38 -3.19 -17.31
CA LEU A 752 64.86 -1.91 -16.79
C LEU A 752 63.42 -2.08 -16.22
N LYS A 753 63.19 -1.47 -15.05
CA LYS A 753 61.90 -1.25 -14.39
C LYS A 753 61.00 -0.33 -15.22
N ILE A 754 59.67 -0.51 -15.15
CA ILE A 754 58.66 0.48 -14.70
C ILE A 754 57.29 -0.23 -14.52
N SER A 755 56.61 0.16 -13.43
CA SER A 755 55.29 -0.15 -12.85
C SER A 755 54.11 -0.29 -13.85
N SER A 756 52.98 -0.95 -13.59
CA SER A 756 52.34 -1.54 -12.39
C SER A 756 51.03 -2.22 -12.83
N GLU A 757 50.74 -3.41 -12.32
CA GLU A 757 49.40 -3.79 -11.84
C GLU A 757 49.58 -4.99 -10.91
N ALA A 758 49.25 -4.81 -9.64
CA ALA A 758 49.48 -5.81 -8.60
C ALA A 758 48.50 -6.97 -8.77
N THR A 759 49.01 -8.12 -9.20
CA THR A 759 48.30 -9.40 -9.05
C THR A 759 48.30 -9.77 -7.56
N LEU A 760 47.12 -9.94 -6.98
CA LEU A 760 46.93 -10.47 -5.62
C LEU A 760 47.67 -11.82 -5.51
N LYS A 761 48.80 -11.84 -4.79
CA LYS A 761 49.46 -13.08 -4.38
C LYS A 761 48.66 -13.67 -3.21
N LEU A 762 48.05 -14.84 -3.41
CA LEU A 762 47.37 -15.54 -2.33
C LEU A 762 48.36 -15.88 -1.19
N PRO A 763 48.00 -15.67 0.09
CA PRO A 763 48.87 -15.95 1.23
C PRO A 763 49.12 -17.45 1.44
N SER A 764 50.28 -17.78 2.00
CA SER A 764 50.89 -19.12 2.13
C SER A 764 50.13 -20.15 3.00
N THR A 765 48.88 -19.87 3.35
CA THR A 765 47.98 -20.73 4.14
C THR A 765 46.86 -21.38 3.31
N TRP A 766 46.71 -21.02 2.03
CA TRP A 766 45.75 -21.69 1.14
C TRP A 766 46.27 -23.05 0.67
N THR A 767 45.42 -24.07 0.73
CA THR A 767 45.60 -25.28 -0.06
C THR A 767 45.09 -25.00 -1.47
N GLU A 768 46.02 -24.70 -2.39
CA GLU A 768 45.71 -24.51 -3.81
C GLU A 768 45.17 -25.82 -4.39
N ILE A 769 43.97 -25.78 -4.97
CA ILE A 769 43.36 -26.94 -5.61
C ILE A 769 43.65 -26.93 -7.10
N SER A 770 44.04 -28.08 -7.66
CA SER A 770 44.35 -28.15 -9.09
C SER A 770 43.08 -28.12 -9.94
N HIS A 771 43.14 -27.51 -11.13
CA HIS A 771 42.01 -27.52 -12.07
C HIS A 771 41.57 -28.94 -12.44
N LYS A 772 42.52 -29.89 -12.50
CA LYS A 772 42.23 -31.31 -12.76
C LYS A 772 41.36 -31.93 -11.66
N GLU A 773 41.68 -31.67 -10.39
CA GLU A 773 40.90 -32.16 -9.25
C GLU A 773 39.48 -31.55 -9.25
N LEU A 774 39.33 -30.26 -9.60
CA LEU A 774 38.01 -29.63 -9.76
C LEU A 774 37.20 -30.26 -10.90
N LEU A 775 37.85 -30.57 -12.02
CA LEU A 775 37.23 -31.22 -13.17
C LEU A 775 36.74 -32.63 -12.81
N GLU A 776 37.55 -33.41 -12.09
CA GLU A 776 37.19 -34.76 -11.63
C GLU A 776 36.07 -34.68 -10.57
N ALA A 777 36.18 -33.78 -9.60
CA ALA A 777 35.21 -33.62 -8.51
C ALA A 777 33.80 -33.23 -9.00
N THR A 778 33.71 -32.53 -10.13
CA THR A 778 32.44 -32.06 -10.73
C THR A 778 31.99 -32.89 -11.94
N ASN A 779 32.71 -33.98 -12.25
CA ASN A 779 32.49 -34.81 -13.44
C ASN A 779 32.50 -33.99 -14.75
N GLY A 780 33.48 -33.11 -14.90
CA GLY A 780 33.63 -32.24 -16.08
C GLY A 780 32.76 -30.99 -16.04
N PHE A 781 32.42 -30.47 -14.86
CA PHE A 781 31.43 -29.39 -14.67
C PHE A 781 30.09 -29.73 -15.34
N ASN A 782 29.65 -30.98 -15.17
CA ASN A 782 28.41 -31.50 -15.73
C ASN A 782 27.20 -30.68 -15.24
N GLU A 783 26.24 -30.40 -16.12
CA GLU A 783 25.01 -29.70 -15.75
C GLU A 783 24.18 -30.42 -14.70
N ALA A 784 24.26 -31.75 -14.62
CA ALA A 784 23.59 -32.51 -13.56
C ALA A 784 24.07 -32.12 -12.16
N ASN A 785 25.27 -31.55 -12.05
CA ASN A 785 25.87 -31.05 -10.81
C ASN A 785 25.75 -29.52 -10.69
N LEU A 786 25.05 -28.82 -11.58
CA LEU A 786 24.94 -27.36 -11.51
C LEU A 786 23.96 -26.93 -10.42
N LEU A 787 24.46 -26.22 -9.41
CA LEU A 787 23.67 -25.70 -8.28
C LEU A 787 23.01 -24.35 -8.60
N GLY A 788 23.65 -23.54 -9.45
CA GLY A 788 23.10 -22.24 -9.85
C GLY A 788 24.06 -21.41 -10.70
N THR A 789 23.53 -20.43 -11.41
CA THR A 789 24.30 -19.52 -12.27
C THR A 789 24.06 -18.07 -11.89
N GLY A 790 25.12 -17.34 -11.57
CA GLY A 790 25.08 -15.91 -11.22
C GLY A 790 25.72 -15.03 -12.28
N SER A 791 25.75 -13.72 -12.02
CA SER A 791 26.24 -12.68 -12.93
C SER A 791 27.72 -12.83 -13.30
N PHE A 792 28.51 -13.46 -12.43
CA PHE A 792 29.98 -13.56 -12.57
C PHE A 792 30.50 -14.99 -12.73
N GLY A 793 29.62 -16.00 -12.70
CA GLY A 793 30.04 -17.40 -12.75
C GLY A 793 28.94 -18.41 -12.45
N SER A 794 29.30 -19.69 -12.47
CA SER A 794 28.41 -20.83 -12.21
C SER A 794 28.88 -21.60 -10.98
N VAL A 795 27.98 -22.17 -10.19
CA VAL A 795 28.29 -22.96 -8.99
C VAL A 795 27.91 -24.41 -9.23
N TYR A 796 28.85 -25.32 -9.02
CA TYR A 796 28.68 -26.76 -9.21
C TYR A 796 28.81 -27.50 -7.88
N GLU A 797 28.00 -28.53 -7.68
CA GLU A 797 28.19 -29.55 -6.67
C GLU A 797 29.39 -30.41 -7.05
N GLY A 798 30.24 -30.73 -6.09
CA GLY A 798 31.38 -31.58 -6.33
C GLY A 798 31.79 -32.35 -5.10
N LYS A 799 32.43 -33.50 -5.33
CA LYS A 799 33.03 -34.31 -4.27
C LYS A 799 34.53 -34.40 -4.49
N LEU A 800 35.30 -33.81 -3.60
CA LEU A 800 36.76 -33.82 -3.66
C LEU A 800 37.33 -35.21 -3.39
N ASN A 801 38.61 -35.41 -3.71
CA ASN A 801 39.30 -36.71 -3.58
C ASN A 801 39.40 -37.21 -2.14
N ASP A 802 39.38 -36.29 -1.16
CA ASP A 802 39.33 -36.59 0.28
C ASP A 802 37.90 -36.96 0.76
N GLY A 803 36.93 -37.01 -0.15
CA GLY A 803 35.53 -37.32 0.12
C GLY A 803 34.68 -36.13 0.53
N LEU A 804 35.27 -34.92 0.61
CA LEU A 804 34.57 -33.71 1.05
C LEU A 804 33.56 -33.24 0.00
N HIS A 805 32.35 -32.91 0.46
CA HIS A 805 31.28 -32.39 -0.37
C HIS A 805 31.33 -30.86 -0.41
N VAL A 806 31.40 -30.29 -1.61
CA VAL A 806 31.73 -28.87 -1.80
C VAL A 806 30.86 -28.22 -2.89
N ALA A 807 30.73 -26.90 -2.81
CA ALA A 807 30.16 -26.08 -3.87
C ALA A 807 31.29 -25.32 -4.57
N ILE A 808 31.48 -25.54 -5.86
CA ILE A 808 32.58 -25.01 -6.66
C ILE A 808 32.04 -23.89 -7.56
N LYS A 809 32.32 -22.63 -7.19
CA LYS A 809 31.98 -21.45 -7.98
C LYS A 809 33.08 -21.19 -9.01
N VAL A 810 32.77 -21.39 -10.28
CA VAL A 810 33.64 -21.15 -11.43
C VAL A 810 33.33 -19.78 -12.03
N PHE A 811 34.34 -18.91 -12.15
CA PHE A 811 34.17 -17.55 -12.64
C PHE A 811 34.33 -17.48 -14.15
N ASN A 812 33.46 -16.71 -14.81
CA ASN A 812 33.50 -16.52 -16.25
C ASN A 812 34.47 -15.38 -16.62
N LEU A 813 35.74 -15.72 -16.84
CA LEU A 813 36.83 -14.76 -17.09
C LEU A 813 36.71 -13.95 -18.40
N ASN A 814 35.72 -14.24 -19.25
CA ASN A 814 35.41 -13.42 -20.42
C ASN A 814 34.82 -12.04 -20.06
N PHE A 815 34.43 -11.83 -18.81
CA PHE A 815 34.00 -10.55 -18.27
C PHE A 815 35.09 -9.95 -17.39
N GLU A 816 35.61 -8.77 -17.75
CA GLU A 816 36.62 -8.05 -16.95
C GLU A 816 36.16 -7.82 -15.49
N LYS A 817 34.84 -7.68 -15.28
CA LYS A 817 34.23 -7.56 -13.95
C LYS A 817 34.19 -8.87 -13.16
N ALA A 818 34.26 -10.04 -13.79
CA ALA A 818 34.29 -11.33 -13.09
C ALA A 818 35.64 -11.56 -12.41
N CYS A 819 36.75 -11.09 -12.98
CA CYS A 819 38.05 -11.06 -12.29
C CYS A 819 37.97 -10.21 -11.03
N LYS A 820 37.39 -9.00 -11.13
CA LYS A 820 37.16 -8.11 -9.98
C LYS A 820 36.22 -8.72 -8.94
N SER A 821 35.20 -9.47 -9.37
CA SER A 821 34.30 -10.21 -8.47
C SER A 821 35.02 -11.35 -7.74
N PHE A 822 35.86 -12.11 -8.43
CA PHE A 822 36.69 -13.14 -7.80
C PHE A 822 37.65 -12.51 -6.78
N ASP A 823 38.33 -11.42 -7.15
CA ASP A 823 39.26 -10.73 -6.28
C ASP A 823 38.52 -10.12 -5.06
N ALA A 824 37.33 -9.53 -5.25
CA ALA A 824 36.49 -9.01 -4.18
C ALA A 824 35.95 -10.10 -3.23
N GLU A 825 35.53 -11.25 -3.77
CA GLU A 825 35.09 -12.39 -2.93
C GLU A 825 36.25 -13.00 -2.16
N CYS A 826 37.42 -13.13 -2.79
CA CYS A 826 38.64 -13.54 -2.10
C CYS A 826 39.00 -12.53 -1.01
N GLU A 827 39.05 -11.25 -1.32
CA GLU A 827 39.44 -10.19 -0.37
C GLU A 827 38.46 -10.07 0.79
N ALA A 828 37.15 -10.10 0.52
CA ALA A 828 36.12 -10.05 1.55
C ALA A 828 36.17 -11.32 2.41
N LEU A 829 35.96 -12.51 1.84
CA LEU A 829 35.78 -13.73 2.63
C LEU A 829 37.09 -14.32 3.19
N PHE A 830 38.26 -13.85 2.76
CA PHE A 830 39.54 -14.37 3.25
C PHE A 830 39.73 -14.17 4.75
N ASN A 831 39.36 -13.00 5.27
CA ASN A 831 39.56 -12.67 6.69
C ASN A 831 38.28 -12.70 7.52
N LEU A 832 37.12 -12.82 6.87
CA LEU A 832 35.83 -12.86 7.56
C LEU A 832 35.58 -14.24 8.16
N HIS A 833 35.48 -14.27 9.49
CA HIS A 833 35.25 -15.51 10.24
C HIS A 833 34.00 -15.35 11.10
N HIS A 834 32.86 -15.74 10.54
CA HIS A 834 31.58 -15.70 11.25
C HIS A 834 30.74 -16.92 10.87
N ARG A 835 30.02 -17.47 11.86
CA ARG A 835 29.23 -18.70 11.69
C ARG A 835 28.10 -18.58 10.67
N ASN A 836 27.62 -17.36 10.40
CA ASN A 836 26.53 -17.08 9.44
C ASN A 836 27.06 -16.51 8.11
N LEU A 837 28.34 -16.70 7.79
CA LEU A 837 28.94 -16.36 6.50
C LEU A 837 29.40 -17.62 5.77
N ILE A 838 29.26 -17.65 4.45
CA ILE A 838 29.77 -18.78 3.66
C ILE A 838 31.29 -18.87 3.78
N LYS A 839 31.82 -20.07 4.00
CA LYS A 839 33.25 -20.31 4.13
C LYS A 839 33.88 -20.70 2.79
N ILE A 840 34.97 -20.03 2.43
CA ILE A 840 35.88 -20.49 1.37
C ILE A 840 36.81 -21.56 1.96
N LEU A 841 36.87 -22.71 1.30
CA LEU A 841 37.70 -23.85 1.68
C LEU A 841 39.02 -23.86 0.91
N ARG A 842 38.96 -23.68 -0.42
CA ARG A 842 40.10 -23.66 -1.34
C ARG A 842 39.79 -22.72 -2.52
N ALA A 843 40.80 -22.29 -3.27
CA ALA A 843 40.61 -21.58 -4.54
C ALA A 843 41.61 -22.07 -5.56
N HIS A 844 41.23 -21.87 -6.81
CA HIS A 844 42.10 -21.99 -7.96
C HIS A 844 42.20 -20.61 -8.61
N ASN A 845 43.41 -20.06 -8.71
CA ASN A 845 43.68 -18.76 -9.31
C ASN A 845 44.59 -18.91 -10.53
N GLY A 846 44.04 -19.47 -11.61
CA GLY A 846 44.71 -19.55 -12.91
C GLY A 846 44.37 -18.36 -13.81
N ASN A 847 45.25 -18.07 -14.78
CA ASN A 847 45.05 -16.95 -15.71
C ASN A 847 43.83 -17.15 -16.64
N GLU A 848 43.52 -18.40 -16.99
CA GLU A 848 42.41 -18.75 -17.89
C GLU A 848 41.23 -19.42 -17.18
N PHE A 849 41.39 -19.75 -15.89
CA PHE A 849 40.37 -20.38 -15.08
C PHE A 849 40.51 -19.94 -13.63
N LYS A 850 39.44 -19.37 -13.04
CA LYS A 850 39.38 -19.06 -11.61
C LYS A 850 38.17 -19.72 -10.99
N ALA A 851 38.36 -20.31 -9.81
CA ALA A 851 37.28 -20.95 -9.08
C ALA A 851 37.47 -20.82 -7.56
N LEU A 852 36.34 -20.71 -6.85
CA LEU A 852 36.26 -20.80 -5.40
C LEU A 852 35.60 -22.11 -5.01
N VAL A 853 36.22 -22.84 -4.10
CA VAL A 853 35.64 -24.02 -3.45
C VAL A 853 35.07 -23.57 -2.12
N LEU A 854 33.74 -23.55 -2.05
CA LEU A 854 32.93 -23.15 -0.92
C LEU A 854 32.40 -24.38 -0.19
N GLN A 855 32.08 -24.22 1.08
CA GLN A 855 31.32 -25.24 1.81
C GLN A 855 29.97 -25.48 1.12
N PHE A 856 29.58 -26.75 0.99
CA PHE A 856 28.30 -27.11 0.39
C PHE A 856 27.15 -26.89 1.36
N MET A 857 26.06 -26.31 0.86
CA MET A 857 24.85 -26.00 1.61
C MET A 857 23.72 -26.94 1.17
N PRO A 858 23.46 -28.04 1.90
CA PRO A 858 22.58 -29.10 1.43
C PRO A 858 21.11 -28.68 1.30
N MET A 859 20.66 -27.67 2.05
CA MET A 859 19.28 -27.18 1.96
C MET A 859 19.11 -26.10 0.86
N GLY A 860 20.18 -25.70 0.18
CA GLY A 860 20.12 -24.75 -0.94
C GLY A 860 19.84 -23.30 -0.51
N SER A 861 19.34 -22.47 -1.43
CA SER A 861 19.06 -21.05 -1.18
C SER A 861 17.67 -20.83 -0.55
N LEU A 862 17.54 -19.77 0.24
CA LEU A 862 16.27 -19.34 0.83
C LEU A 862 15.19 -19.08 -0.23
N GLU A 863 15.57 -18.57 -1.41
CA GLU A 863 14.66 -18.36 -2.55
C GLU A 863 13.90 -19.64 -2.92
N LYS A 864 14.56 -20.81 -2.91
CA LYS A 864 13.92 -22.10 -3.19
C LYS A 864 12.83 -22.45 -2.18
N TRP A 865 13.03 -22.08 -0.91
CA TRP A 865 12.09 -22.33 0.18
C TRP A 865 10.93 -21.33 0.26
N LEU A 866 11.07 -20.16 -0.38
CA LEU A 866 10.03 -19.13 -0.41
C LEU A 866 9.11 -19.23 -1.64
N HIS A 867 9.57 -19.82 -2.75
CA HIS A 867 8.89 -19.71 -4.05
C HIS A 867 8.50 -21.04 -4.70
N ASN A 868 8.80 -22.18 -4.07
CA ASN A 868 8.47 -23.50 -4.63
C ASN A 868 7.43 -24.19 -3.73
N CYS A 869 6.26 -24.52 -4.28
CA CYS A 869 5.09 -25.07 -3.58
C CYS A 869 5.32 -26.42 -2.86
N ASN A 870 6.51 -27.01 -2.98
CA ASN A 870 6.87 -28.27 -2.35
C ASN A 870 7.73 -28.08 -1.07
N TYR A 871 8.07 -26.85 -0.68
CA TYR A 871 8.93 -26.55 0.47
C TYR A 871 8.32 -25.44 1.32
N ASN A 872 8.14 -25.70 2.62
CA ASN A 872 7.55 -24.75 3.55
C ASN A 872 8.49 -24.45 4.72
N LEU A 873 8.64 -23.16 5.06
CA LEU A 873 9.31 -22.69 6.27
C LEU A 873 8.28 -22.28 7.31
N ASN A 874 8.40 -22.80 8.53
CA ASN A 874 7.59 -22.32 9.65
C ASN A 874 8.10 -20.95 10.15
N MET A 875 7.28 -20.31 11.00
CA MET A 875 7.58 -18.96 11.46
C MET A 875 8.86 -18.88 12.31
N LEU A 876 9.16 -19.91 13.11
CA LEU A 876 10.37 -19.94 13.93
C LEU A 876 11.63 -20.04 13.07
N GLN A 877 11.60 -20.87 12.03
CA GLN A 877 12.68 -21.00 11.04
C GLN A 877 12.90 -19.67 10.32
N ARG A 878 11.84 -19.01 9.83
CA ARG A 878 11.93 -17.70 9.19
C ARG A 878 12.58 -16.66 10.09
N LEU A 879 12.17 -16.61 11.35
CA LEU A 879 12.72 -15.67 12.33
C LEU A 879 14.18 -15.96 12.67
N ASN A 880 14.57 -17.23 12.78
CA ASN A 880 15.96 -17.62 12.98
C ASN A 880 16.83 -17.24 11.77
N ILE A 881 16.34 -17.46 10.55
CA ILE A 881 17.01 -17.06 9.32
C ILE A 881 17.24 -15.53 9.28
N MET A 882 16.24 -14.73 9.67
CA MET A 882 16.41 -13.27 9.76
C MET A 882 17.46 -12.86 10.79
N ILE A 883 17.49 -13.54 11.94
CA ILE A 883 18.50 -13.30 12.99
C ILE A 883 19.90 -13.64 12.50
N ASP A 884 20.06 -14.77 11.83
CA ASP A 884 21.32 -15.25 11.29
C ASP A 884 21.89 -14.28 10.25
N VAL A 885 21.05 -13.78 9.33
CA VAL A 885 21.43 -12.76 8.34
C VAL A 885 21.78 -11.43 9.02
N ALA A 886 20.99 -11.00 10.01
CA ALA A 886 21.30 -9.77 10.75
C ALA A 886 22.62 -9.88 11.53
N SER A 887 22.92 -11.04 12.12
CA SER A 887 24.17 -11.32 12.82
C SER A 887 25.38 -11.27 11.88
N ALA A 888 25.24 -11.82 10.67
CA ALA A 888 26.26 -11.72 9.64
C ALA A 888 26.53 -10.27 9.22
N LEU A 889 25.47 -9.49 8.97
CA LEU A 889 25.61 -8.09 8.57
C LEU A 889 26.12 -7.19 9.69
N GLU A 890 25.77 -7.47 10.95
CA GLU A 890 26.33 -6.79 12.13
C GLU A 890 27.84 -6.98 12.20
N TYR A 891 28.30 -8.24 12.05
CA TYR A 891 29.72 -8.57 12.03
C TYR A 891 30.47 -7.82 10.92
N LEU A 892 29.93 -7.83 9.70
CA LEU A 892 30.51 -7.15 8.53
C LEU A 892 30.62 -5.64 8.71
N HIS A 893 29.62 -5.01 9.32
CA HIS A 893 29.54 -3.55 9.43
C HIS A 893 30.30 -2.99 10.65
N HIS A 894 30.39 -3.75 11.75
CA HIS A 894 30.85 -3.21 13.04
C HIS A 894 31.97 -4.01 13.72
N ASP A 895 31.98 -5.34 13.60
CA ASP A 895 32.90 -6.18 14.39
C ASP A 895 34.15 -6.61 13.63
N TYR A 896 34.18 -6.45 12.30
CA TYR A 896 35.37 -6.63 11.49
C TYR A 896 36.20 -5.34 11.40
N SER A 897 37.54 -5.47 11.30
CA SER A 897 38.49 -4.36 11.43
C SER A 897 38.37 -3.28 10.35
N GLU A 898 37.70 -3.59 9.23
CA GLU A 898 37.35 -2.68 8.13
C GLU A 898 35.89 -2.94 7.72
N PRO A 899 34.97 -1.97 7.78
CA PRO A 899 33.57 -2.23 7.47
C PRO A 899 33.37 -2.74 6.04
N VAL A 900 32.63 -3.84 5.90
CA VAL A 900 32.35 -4.50 4.62
C VAL A 900 30.88 -4.34 4.29
N VAL A 901 30.54 -3.68 3.18
CA VAL A 901 29.15 -3.57 2.71
C VAL A 901 28.91 -4.60 1.62
N HIS A 902 27.99 -5.55 1.84
CA HIS A 902 27.75 -6.66 0.91
C HIS A 902 27.15 -6.24 -0.44
N CYS A 903 26.29 -5.21 -0.46
CA CYS A 903 25.65 -4.63 -1.65
C CYS A 903 24.69 -5.52 -2.48
N ASP A 904 24.45 -6.79 -2.13
CA ASP A 904 23.58 -7.72 -2.89
C ASP A 904 22.82 -8.71 -1.99
N ILE A 905 22.18 -8.20 -0.93
CA ILE A 905 21.39 -9.04 -0.02
C ILE A 905 20.02 -9.33 -0.65
N LYS A 906 19.77 -10.60 -0.98
CA LYS A 906 18.52 -11.12 -1.55
C LYS A 906 18.35 -12.61 -1.22
N PRO A 907 17.14 -13.20 -1.32
CA PRO A 907 16.90 -14.59 -0.96
C PRO A 907 17.79 -15.62 -1.68
N SER A 908 18.24 -15.38 -2.91
CA SER A 908 19.16 -16.26 -3.65
C SER A 908 20.52 -16.41 -2.97
N ASN A 909 20.96 -15.35 -2.28
CA ASN A 909 22.29 -15.21 -1.69
C ASN A 909 22.30 -15.58 -0.20
N ILE A 910 21.17 -16.03 0.34
CA ILE A 910 21.06 -16.60 1.68
C ILE A 910 20.97 -18.12 1.54
N LEU A 911 22.03 -18.84 1.95
CA LEU A 911 22.11 -20.29 1.84
C LEU A 911 21.82 -20.96 3.20
N LEU A 912 21.19 -22.13 3.18
CA LEU A 912 20.80 -22.87 4.37
C LEU A 912 21.63 -24.15 4.51
N ASP A 913 22.19 -24.38 5.70
CA ASP A 913 22.93 -25.60 6.02
C ASP A 913 22.00 -26.76 6.43
N GLY A 914 22.56 -27.89 6.85
CA GLY A 914 21.79 -29.07 7.27
C GLY A 914 20.93 -28.85 8.52
N ASP A 915 21.23 -27.83 9.32
CA ASP A 915 20.51 -27.47 10.54
C ASP A 915 19.56 -26.27 10.33
N MET A 916 19.35 -25.86 9.07
CA MET A 916 18.54 -24.69 8.66
C MET A 916 19.10 -23.35 9.17
N VAL A 917 20.41 -23.26 9.44
CA VAL A 917 21.10 -22.02 9.81
C VAL A 917 21.44 -21.23 8.55
N ALA A 918 21.12 -19.94 8.56
CA ALA A 918 21.35 -19.09 7.38
C ALA A 918 22.80 -18.59 7.29
N HIS A 919 23.33 -18.66 6.07
CA HIS A 919 24.68 -18.24 5.71
C HIS A 919 24.61 -17.25 4.55
N VAL A 920 25.11 -16.03 4.77
CA VAL A 920 25.20 -15.01 3.72
C VAL A 920 26.33 -15.37 2.75
N ALA A 921 26.03 -15.38 1.46
CA ALA A 921 26.92 -15.77 0.37
C ALA A 921 26.93 -14.74 -0.77
N ASP A 922 27.88 -14.91 -1.70
CA ASP A 922 28.06 -14.08 -2.89
C ASP A 922 28.52 -12.63 -2.65
N PHE A 923 29.79 -12.48 -2.28
CA PHE A 923 30.45 -11.19 -2.01
C PHE A 923 30.99 -10.52 -3.29
N GLY A 924 30.52 -10.91 -4.48
CA GLY A 924 31.07 -10.51 -5.78
C GLY A 924 31.06 -9.00 -6.07
N ILE A 925 30.22 -8.24 -5.37
CA ILE A 925 30.17 -6.77 -5.44
C ILE A 925 30.33 -6.09 -4.08
N ALA A 926 30.82 -6.83 -3.08
CA ALA A 926 31.05 -6.28 -1.75
C ALA A 926 32.10 -5.16 -1.79
N LYS A 927 31.96 -4.19 -0.89
CA LYS A 927 32.88 -3.04 -0.78
C LYS A 927 33.51 -2.97 0.59
N MET A 928 34.84 -2.95 0.63
CA MET A 928 35.64 -2.67 1.82
C MET A 928 35.76 -1.16 2.01
N LEU A 929 35.31 -0.63 3.13
CA LEU A 929 35.42 0.79 3.46
C LEU A 929 36.70 1.01 4.28
N GLY A 930 37.70 1.68 3.70
CA GLY A 930 38.96 1.98 4.38
C GLY A 930 38.76 2.87 5.62
N LYS A 931 39.63 2.73 6.63
CA LYS A 931 39.57 3.34 7.98
C LYS A 931 39.35 4.87 8.07
N ASN A 932 39.42 5.61 6.95
CA ASN A 932 39.23 7.07 6.89
C ASN A 932 38.06 7.52 6.01
N ALA A 933 37.18 6.63 5.56
CA ALA A 933 35.94 7.03 4.90
C ALA A 933 34.91 7.50 5.95
N LEU A 934 35.00 8.77 6.35
CA LEU A 934 33.88 9.54 6.94
C LEU A 934 32.61 9.19 6.16
N MET A 935 31.57 8.66 6.84
CA MET A 935 30.25 8.27 6.30
C MET A 935 30.02 8.82 4.89
N THR A 936 30.57 8.16 3.88
CA THR A 936 30.33 8.55 2.50
C THR A 936 28.92 8.07 2.26
N GLN A 937 27.97 9.00 2.39
CA GLN A 937 26.60 8.80 1.95
C GLN A 937 26.69 8.25 0.53
N THR A 938 26.44 6.95 0.38
CA THR A 938 26.10 6.41 -0.92
C THR A 938 24.79 7.08 -1.27
N LYS A 939 24.86 8.12 -2.12
CA LYS A 939 23.69 8.57 -2.89
C LYS A 939 23.07 7.29 -3.41
N THR A 940 21.91 6.93 -2.89
CA THR A 940 21.32 5.62 -3.09
C THR A 940 21.23 5.40 -4.60
N LEU A 941 21.98 4.44 -5.13
CA LEU A 941 21.68 3.79 -6.42
C LEU A 941 20.51 2.80 -6.22
N ALA A 942 19.58 3.16 -5.34
CA ALA A 942 18.25 2.59 -5.27
C ALA A 942 17.32 3.66 -5.84
N THR A 943 16.56 3.25 -6.84
CA THR A 943 15.47 4.02 -7.44
C THR A 943 14.62 4.69 -6.35
N ILE A 944 14.26 5.96 -6.55
CA ILE A 944 13.17 6.58 -5.81
C ILE A 944 11.92 5.75 -6.09
N GLY A 945 11.42 5.07 -5.05
CA GLY A 945 10.34 4.10 -5.17
C GLY A 945 10.71 2.79 -4.49
N TYR A 946 10.72 2.77 -3.17
CA TYR A 946 10.49 1.52 -2.46
C TYR A 946 9.00 1.18 -2.60
N MET A 947 8.67 0.30 -3.54
CA MET A 947 7.48 -0.55 -3.48
C MET A 947 7.98 -1.98 -3.31
N ALA A 948 7.63 -2.59 -2.19
CA ALA A 948 7.49 -4.02 -2.11
C ALA A 948 6.11 -4.30 -1.47
N PRO A 949 5.38 -5.33 -1.93
CA PRO A 949 6.00 -6.54 -2.45
C PRO A 949 5.41 -7.12 -3.75
N GLU A 950 6.30 -7.60 -4.63
CA GLU A 950 6.01 -8.73 -5.53
C GLU A 950 6.10 -10.08 -4.79
N VAL A 951 6.21 -10.12 -3.46
CA VAL A 951 6.29 -11.35 -2.67
C VAL A 951 5.47 -11.22 -1.39
N ALA A 952 4.17 -11.49 -1.49
CA ALA A 952 3.40 -11.96 -0.34
C ALA A 952 3.47 -13.49 -0.36
N ASP A 953 4.16 -14.07 0.62
CA ASP A 953 4.07 -15.50 0.85
C ASP A 953 2.61 -15.81 1.24
N LYS A 954 1.87 -16.44 0.34
CA LYS A 954 0.45 -16.75 0.55
C LYS A 954 0.24 -17.75 1.70
N GLU A 955 1.29 -18.41 2.16
CA GLU A 955 1.29 -19.40 3.23
C GLU A 955 1.87 -18.87 4.55
N LEU A 956 2.10 -17.56 4.68
CA LEU A 956 2.66 -16.94 5.91
C LEU A 956 1.81 -17.20 7.17
N LEU A 957 0.54 -17.59 7.00
CA LEU A 957 -0.41 -17.97 8.05
C LEU A 957 -0.89 -19.43 7.92
N GLY A 958 -0.20 -20.24 7.11
CA GLY A 958 -0.52 -21.62 6.72
C GLY A 958 0.05 -22.68 7.65
N GLU A 959 -0.73 -23.74 7.81
CA GLU A 959 -0.49 -25.02 8.53
C GLU A 959 -0.35 -25.01 10.07
N GLU A 960 0.34 -24.06 10.71
CA GLU A 960 0.49 -24.07 12.19
C GLU A 960 -0.71 -23.42 12.92
N LYS A 961 -1.89 -24.07 12.84
CA LYS A 961 -3.16 -23.58 13.40
C LYS A 961 -3.10 -23.26 14.91
N ALA A 962 -2.27 -23.94 15.69
CA ALA A 962 -2.18 -23.79 17.15
C ALA A 962 -1.45 -22.50 17.60
N HIS A 963 -0.49 -22.01 16.81
CA HIS A 963 0.38 -20.88 17.20
C HIS A 963 0.12 -19.60 16.40
N ARG A 964 -0.96 -19.57 15.63
CA ARG A 964 -1.34 -18.47 14.73
C ARG A 964 -1.36 -17.08 15.40
N PRO A 965 -1.79 -16.89 16.66
CA PRO A 965 -1.69 -15.60 17.36
C PRO A 965 -0.24 -15.16 17.60
N ALA A 966 0.61 -16.06 18.10
CA ALA A 966 2.04 -15.80 18.29
C ALA A 966 2.72 -15.48 16.94
N ILE A 967 2.33 -16.17 15.87
CA ILE A 967 2.83 -15.92 14.51
C ILE A 967 2.45 -14.52 14.03
N LYS A 968 1.20 -14.07 14.24
CA LYS A 968 0.75 -12.71 13.87
C LYS A 968 1.49 -11.61 14.62
N VAL A 969 1.68 -11.75 15.94
CA VAL A 969 2.43 -10.79 16.76
C VAL A 969 3.89 -10.72 16.33
N CYS A 970 4.48 -11.88 16.04
CA CYS A 970 5.83 -11.97 15.52
C CYS A 970 5.96 -11.28 14.16
N LEU A 971 5.03 -11.53 13.23
CA LEU A 971 5.00 -10.91 11.90
C LEU A 971 4.83 -9.38 11.97
N SER A 972 3.91 -8.89 12.80
CA SER A 972 3.72 -7.45 13.00
C SER A 972 5.00 -6.77 13.52
N SER A 973 5.66 -7.40 14.50
CA SER A 973 6.91 -6.87 15.07
C SER A 973 8.05 -6.84 14.04
N ILE A 974 8.06 -7.79 13.11
CA ILE A 974 9.03 -7.83 11.99
C ILE A 974 8.74 -6.73 10.98
N LEU A 975 7.47 -6.50 10.63
CA LEU A 975 7.07 -5.45 9.70
C LEU A 975 7.39 -4.05 10.24
N ASP A 976 7.11 -3.80 11.52
CA ASP A 976 7.51 -2.56 12.20
C ASP A 976 9.02 -2.35 12.18
N LEU A 977 9.79 -3.42 12.40
CA LEU A 977 11.24 -3.35 12.31
C LEU A 977 11.70 -3.00 10.89
N ALA A 978 11.08 -3.60 9.86
CA ALA A 978 11.38 -3.32 8.47
C ALA A 978 11.03 -1.87 8.05
N LEU A 979 9.91 -1.33 8.54
CA LEU A 979 9.52 0.08 8.33
C LEU A 979 10.56 1.03 8.92
N ASN A 980 11.04 0.75 10.13
CA ASN A 980 12.10 1.54 10.78
C ASN A 980 13.46 1.45 10.05
N CYS A 981 13.72 0.37 9.32
CA CYS A 981 14.90 0.25 8.47
C CYS A 981 14.76 1.05 7.15
N SER A 982 13.53 1.36 6.76
CA SER A 982 13.19 1.95 5.44
C SER A 982 12.87 3.44 5.51
N LEU A 983 13.11 4.11 6.65
CA LEU A 983 12.86 5.54 6.83
C LEU A 983 13.66 6.39 5.82
N GLU A 984 13.06 7.46 5.29
CA GLU A 984 13.69 8.26 4.24
C GLU A 984 14.99 8.95 4.69
N THR A 985 15.05 9.38 5.95
CA THR A 985 16.23 10.05 6.53
C THR A 985 17.25 9.04 7.05
N PRO A 986 18.47 8.97 6.49
CA PRO A 986 19.48 7.98 6.87
C PRO A 986 19.83 7.97 8.36
N GLU A 987 19.79 9.13 9.01
CA GLU A 987 20.13 9.32 10.43
C GLU A 987 19.06 8.75 11.38
N THR A 988 17.83 8.53 10.88
CA THR A 988 16.73 7.96 11.66
C THR A 988 16.54 6.46 11.42
N ARG A 989 17.21 5.88 10.40
CA ARG A 989 17.18 4.45 10.13
C ARG A 989 17.84 3.68 11.27
N LYS A 990 17.22 2.58 11.67
CA LYS A 990 17.86 1.66 12.62
C LYS A 990 19.14 1.08 12.04
N THR A 991 20.19 1.08 12.85
CA THR A 991 21.45 0.41 12.49
C THR A 991 21.26 -1.10 12.49
N ILE A 992 22.08 -1.85 11.75
CA ILE A 992 21.98 -3.32 11.74
C ILE A 992 22.16 -3.95 13.13
N LYS A 993 22.91 -3.27 14.01
CA LYS A 993 23.07 -3.63 15.42
C LYS A 993 21.76 -3.52 16.20
N ASP A 994 21.01 -2.44 15.98
CA ASP A 994 19.68 -2.27 16.58
C ASP A 994 18.67 -3.27 16.01
N VAL A 995 18.79 -3.62 14.73
CA VAL A 995 17.98 -4.63 14.05
C VAL A 995 18.22 -6.01 14.65
N SER A 996 19.48 -6.42 14.80
CA SER A 996 19.89 -7.68 15.44
C SER A 996 19.34 -7.81 16.86
N ILE A 997 19.47 -6.76 17.68
CA ILE A 997 18.91 -6.72 19.04
C ILE A 997 17.38 -6.85 19.01
N SER A 998 16.72 -6.18 18.07
CA SER A 998 15.26 -6.20 17.94
C SER A 998 14.76 -7.58 17.52
N LEU A 999 15.40 -8.25 16.55
CA LEU A 999 15.04 -9.60 16.12
C LEU A 999 15.21 -10.64 17.25
N HIS A 1000 16.28 -10.55 18.05
CA HIS A 1000 16.45 -11.42 19.22
C HIS A 1000 15.39 -11.20 20.30
N LYS A 1001 14.87 -9.97 20.45
CA LYS A 1001 13.74 -9.67 21.34
C LYS A 1001 12.44 -10.24 20.79
N ILE A 1002 12.19 -10.09 19.48
CA ILE A 1002 11.03 -10.65 18.79
C ILE A 1002 11.02 -12.18 18.94
N ARG A 1003 12.15 -12.87 18.73
CA ARG A 1003 12.26 -14.32 18.94
C ARG A 1003 12.01 -14.76 20.36
N ARG A 1004 12.59 -14.07 21.36
CA ARG A 1004 12.33 -14.40 22.77
C ARG A 1004 10.86 -14.24 23.13
N ARG A 1005 10.18 -13.23 22.57
CA ARG A 1005 8.75 -13.02 22.75
C ARG A 1005 7.94 -14.13 22.08
N PHE A 1006 8.23 -14.42 20.81
CA PHE A 1006 7.58 -15.47 20.03
C PHE A 1006 7.70 -16.86 20.69
N LEU A 1007 8.89 -17.23 21.17
CA LEU A 1007 9.11 -18.52 21.87
C LEU A 1007 8.35 -18.60 23.20
N LYS A 1008 8.22 -17.49 23.94
CA LYS A 1008 7.38 -17.45 25.13
C LYS A 1008 5.92 -17.64 24.77
N GLU A 1009 5.44 -16.92 23.75
CA GLU A 1009 4.04 -17.00 23.31
C GLU A 1009 3.66 -18.39 22.81
N ILE A 1010 4.57 -19.11 22.14
CA ILE A 1010 4.38 -20.51 21.73
C ILE A 1010 4.35 -21.49 22.93
N GLN A 1011 5.12 -21.25 24.00
CA GLN A 1011 5.11 -22.11 25.19
C GLN A 1011 3.83 -22.02 26.03
N TYR A 1012 3.04 -20.94 25.85
CA TYR A 1012 1.78 -20.69 26.57
C TYR A 1012 0.53 -21.00 25.73
N THR A 1013 0.69 -21.42 24.48
CA THR A 1013 -0.35 -21.91 23.55
C THR A 1013 -0.17 -23.40 23.31
#